data_AF-A0A559LVM6-F1
#
_entry.id   AF-A0A559LVM6-F1
#
_cell.length_a   1.000
_cell.length_b   1.000
_cell.length_c   1.000
_cell.angle_alpha   90.00
_cell.angle_beta   90.00
_cell.angle_gamma   90.00
#
_symmetry.space_group_name_H-M   'P 1'
#
loop_
_entity.id
_entity.type
_entity.pdbx_description
1 polymer ?
#
loop_
_entity_poly.entity_id
_entity_poly.type
_entity_poly.pdbx_seq_one_letter_code
_entity_poly.pdbx_strand_id
1 'polypeptide(L)'
;MASAVLPQKRVLGESHTRQNITSSPSSTKKRKVDAIPSSPAAVRAPSSQHDHRSKMTSTQPKSAFESEVLEKLSQDLSDRKRNNTEKDQAWDRPPVVDFVPERDSLCFQSIEAEEGTLHGGRATVKLFGVNEAGNSVMLHVTDFKHYLYVPAPVNFQPQDCAAFKAYLETQVAQHQPTIHSVAFAMRENIYGFQGNQSKPYLKVTVTDPKFINKVRTTIQSGNANWKGMWRNDGEIQTFDNLQYLLRFMVDCKVRGMSWVEAPAKAYKIIPDHVRQSNCQIEAEVSYLDLVAHEPVGEWSKMAPLRILSFDIECAGRKGIFPEANHDPVIQIANIVTQYGEKKPFIRNVFCLQETSSIVATQILEYEKEEKMLSDWQKFLIRADPDIITGYNISNFDFPYLLDRAKHLKVSGFEYWTRIPSMQSKAKETNFSSKQMGNRDTKATNTNGRLQLDLLQLIQRDHHLRSYTLNSVSANFLGEQKEDVHHTMITELFNGTPESRRRLALYCLKDAYLPQRLMDKLSCLENYTEMARVTGVPFNFLLSRGQQVKFISQLFRKALEQKLVIPNLKSEASDEQYEGATVIEPTRGYYDVPIATLDFASLYPSIMQAHNLCYTTLVSKKAIEAFNLKKDEDYIVTPNGDTFVTIKQRKGLLAQILEELLAARKQAKRELAVETDPFKKAVLNGRQLALKISANSVYGLTGATTGKLPCLEIASSTTSFGRKMIEKTKEEVENRYNIANGYSHDAQVIYGDTDSVMIKFGTKDLQEAMKLGEEASKYVSAKFVKPIKLEFEKVYFPYLLINKKRYAGLYWTKPEKYDKMDTKGIETVRRDNCLLVQTVIEKVLRMILIDQDVQGAQEYVKETIADLLQNKVDMSKLVITKALTKDDYAAKQAHVELAQRMKKRDAGSAPGLGDRVAYVMVRGPAGAKNFEKSEDPIYVLEHNVPIDTRYYLDNQLAKPLGRIFEPILGETKARSLLTGDHTRTISVAAPTVGGLMKFAKKTQTCMGCKKPLTGKEESQGAVCSNCAPRVGELYKKTLDRVSDLEVRFGRLWTQCQRCQGSMHCEVICSSKDCPIFYMRMKAKKDLEDAGRELSRFDADQAAMW
;
A
#
# COMPACT_ATOMS: atom_id res chain seq x y z
N MET A 1 23.29 49.62 48.64
CA MET A 1 23.06 48.25 48.15
C MET A 1 22.30 48.31 46.83
N ALA A 2 22.52 47.33 45.94
CA ALA A 2 21.74 46.95 44.77
C ALA A 2 20.91 48.02 43.99
N SER A 3 21.33 48.30 42.76
CA SER A 3 20.47 48.83 41.68
C SER A 3 20.80 48.14 40.35
N ALA A 4 19.83 48.07 39.44
CA ALA A 4 19.86 47.23 38.24
C ALA A 4 20.58 47.87 37.04
N VAL A 5 21.08 47.04 36.11
CA VAL A 5 21.61 47.47 34.80
C VAL A 5 21.18 46.49 33.69
N LEU A 6 20.69 47.03 32.57
CA LEU A 6 20.35 46.32 31.33
C LEU A 6 21.58 46.19 30.40
N PRO A 7 21.72 45.10 29.61
CA PRO A 7 22.73 45.03 28.55
C PRO A 7 22.24 45.70 27.23
N GLN A 8 23.14 46.41 26.56
CA GLN A 8 22.86 47.27 25.40
C GLN A 8 22.94 46.56 24.03
N LYS A 9 22.30 47.18 23.03
CA LYS A 9 22.49 46.89 21.59
C LYS A 9 23.96 47.09 21.16
N ARG A 10 24.42 46.32 20.17
CA ARG A 10 25.55 46.69 19.31
C ARG A 10 25.04 47.17 17.94
N VAL A 11 25.59 48.30 17.49
CA VAL A 11 25.39 48.88 16.15
C VAL A 11 26.77 49.07 15.53
N LEU A 12 26.92 48.67 14.27
CA LEU A 12 28.01 49.00 13.36
C LEU A 12 27.35 49.12 11.97
N GLY A 13 27.56 50.13 11.14
CA GLY A 13 28.48 51.27 11.24
C GLY A 13 29.19 51.47 9.90
N GLU A 14 28.53 52.13 8.94
CA GLU A 14 29.12 52.44 7.64
C GLU A 14 30.25 53.48 7.78
N SER A 15 31.32 53.33 7.00
CA SER A 15 32.24 54.44 6.72
C SER A 15 32.73 54.39 5.27
N HIS A 16 32.60 55.54 4.60
CA HIS A 16 33.18 55.77 3.27
C HIS A 16 34.58 56.37 3.41
N THR A 17 35.55 55.84 2.65
CA THR A 17 36.75 56.59 2.26
C THR A 17 37.07 56.35 0.78
N ARG A 18 37.13 57.45 0.01
CA ARG A 18 37.67 57.51 -1.35
C ARG A 18 39.01 58.25 -1.30
N GLN A 19 39.99 57.81 -2.09
CA GLN A 19 40.89 58.73 -2.82
C GLN A 19 41.67 58.01 -3.94
N ASN A 20 41.52 58.52 -5.17
CA ASN A 20 42.41 58.52 -6.36
C ASN A 20 43.03 57.18 -6.85
N ILE A 21 43.12 56.87 -8.17
CA ILE A 21 43.88 57.58 -9.23
C ILE A 21 43.36 57.27 -10.67
N THR A 22 43.30 58.31 -11.51
CA THR A 22 43.26 58.48 -13.01
C THR A 22 42.76 57.44 -14.05
N SER A 23 41.79 57.91 -14.87
CA SER A 23 41.54 57.80 -16.35
C SER A 23 42.27 56.81 -17.32
N SER A 24 41.46 55.94 -18.00
CA SER A 24 41.25 55.67 -19.47
C SER A 24 42.41 55.77 -20.52
N PRO A 25 42.38 55.09 -21.72
CA PRO A 25 41.18 54.65 -22.47
C PRO A 25 41.23 53.36 -23.36
N SER A 26 40.05 52.98 -23.88
CA SER A 26 39.71 52.30 -25.16
C SER A 26 40.70 51.37 -25.91
N SER A 27 40.21 50.17 -26.29
CA SER A 27 40.09 49.82 -27.73
C SER A 27 39.05 48.70 -27.98
N THR A 28 38.13 48.93 -28.92
CA THR A 28 37.15 47.94 -29.41
C THR A 28 37.42 47.62 -30.88
N LYS A 29 37.46 46.33 -31.25
CA LYS A 29 37.36 45.88 -32.66
C LYS A 29 36.45 44.65 -32.79
N LYS A 30 35.63 44.64 -33.84
CA LYS A 30 34.59 43.65 -34.15
C LYS A 30 35.04 42.62 -35.20
N ARG A 31 34.47 41.41 -35.15
CA ARG A 31 33.98 40.57 -36.29
C ARG A 31 33.13 39.43 -35.68
N LYS A 32 31.83 39.20 -35.93
CA LYS A 32 30.87 39.30 -37.07
C LYS A 32 30.79 38.02 -37.92
N VAL A 33 29.66 37.30 -37.80
CA VAL A 33 28.94 36.44 -38.78
C VAL A 33 27.48 36.39 -38.26
N ASP A 34 26.53 37.22 -38.73
CA ASP A 34 25.65 37.15 -39.93
C ASP A 34 24.25 36.52 -39.63
N ALA A 35 23.20 36.92 -40.38
CA ALA A 35 21.79 36.72 -40.00
C ALA A 35 20.79 36.82 -41.19
N ILE A 36 19.49 36.59 -40.89
CA ILE A 36 18.24 36.85 -41.67
C ILE A 36 18.03 36.06 -42.98
N PRO A 37 16.79 35.91 -43.55
CA PRO A 37 15.47 36.52 -43.23
C PRO A 37 14.32 35.47 -43.00
N SER A 38 13.00 35.71 -42.87
CA SER A 38 12.07 36.86 -43.02
C SER A 38 10.68 36.55 -42.41
N SER A 39 9.88 37.57 -42.05
CA SER A 39 8.39 37.51 -41.89
C SER A 39 7.69 38.07 -43.15
N PRO A 40 6.34 37.99 -43.34
CA PRO A 40 5.43 39.01 -42.77
C PRO A 40 3.92 38.61 -42.58
N ALA A 41 3.08 39.62 -42.26
CA ALA A 41 1.59 39.69 -42.18
C ALA A 41 0.92 39.12 -40.88
N ALA A 42 0.26 39.86 -39.96
CA ALA A 42 -0.37 41.20 -39.86
C ALA A 42 -1.88 41.31 -40.22
N VAL A 43 -2.77 41.38 -39.20
CA VAL A 43 -4.07 42.08 -39.24
C VAL A 43 -4.39 42.74 -37.87
N ARG A 44 -5.01 43.91 -37.97
CA ARG A 44 -5.40 44.97 -37.00
C ARG A 44 -6.16 44.55 -35.72
N ALA A 45 -6.03 45.40 -34.69
CA ALA A 45 -6.95 45.55 -33.56
C ALA A 45 -8.04 46.62 -33.82
N PRO A 46 -8.99 46.79 -32.89
CA PRO A 46 -9.37 48.14 -32.47
C PRO A 46 -9.35 48.37 -30.94
N SER A 47 -9.06 49.62 -30.58
CA SER A 47 -9.31 50.26 -29.27
C SER A 47 -10.80 50.21 -28.87
N SER A 48 -11.24 50.41 -27.63
CA SER A 48 -10.67 51.14 -26.48
C SER A 48 -11.06 50.44 -25.14
N GLN A 49 -10.97 50.96 -23.90
CA GLN A 49 -10.70 52.32 -23.39
C GLN A 49 -9.97 52.28 -22.02
N HIS A 50 -10.27 53.23 -21.11
CA HIS A 50 -9.67 53.40 -19.79
C HIS A 50 -10.27 52.51 -18.70
N ASP A 51 -9.44 51.97 -17.79
CA ASP A 51 -9.51 52.41 -16.40
C ASP A 51 -8.16 52.25 -15.65
N HIS A 52 -7.77 53.24 -14.85
CA HIS A 52 -6.48 53.28 -14.17
C HIS A 52 -6.60 52.84 -12.70
N ARG A 53 -6.22 51.59 -12.39
CA ARG A 53 -5.76 51.21 -11.05
C ARG A 53 -4.50 50.34 -11.10
N SER A 54 -3.43 50.88 -10.51
CA SER A 54 -2.12 50.24 -10.40
C SER A 54 -2.23 48.87 -9.71
N LYS A 55 -1.81 47.80 -10.40
CA LYS A 55 -1.45 46.53 -9.77
C LYS A 55 0.06 46.51 -9.60
N MET A 56 0.54 46.46 -8.37
CA MET A 56 1.92 46.04 -8.09
C MET A 56 2.04 44.56 -8.43
N THR A 57 2.57 44.23 -9.61
CA THR A 57 2.93 42.87 -9.98
C THR A 57 4.24 42.48 -9.32
N SER A 58 4.21 41.47 -8.44
CA SER A 58 5.40 40.78 -7.96
C SER A 58 6.25 40.29 -9.15
N THR A 59 7.56 40.57 -9.10
CA THR A 59 8.52 40.27 -10.16
C THR A 59 9.33 38.99 -9.93
N GLN A 60 8.92 38.13 -8.99
CA GLN A 60 9.63 36.87 -8.71
C GLN A 60 9.11 35.69 -9.57
N PRO A 61 9.99 34.73 -9.94
CA PRO A 61 9.62 33.57 -10.73
C PRO A 61 8.78 32.57 -9.94
N LYS A 62 7.77 31.98 -10.61
CA LYS A 62 6.83 31.00 -10.07
C LYS A 62 7.48 29.62 -9.95
N SER A 63 7.01 28.80 -9.01
CA SER A 63 7.45 27.40 -8.89
C SER A 63 6.94 26.53 -10.04
N ALA A 64 7.59 25.38 -10.25
CA ALA A 64 7.14 24.38 -11.23
C ALA A 64 5.73 23.83 -10.94
N PHE A 65 5.37 23.66 -9.65
CA PHE A 65 4.00 23.24 -9.29
C PHE A 65 2.96 24.33 -9.60
N GLU A 66 3.28 25.59 -9.34
CA GLU A 66 2.41 26.71 -9.71
C GLU A 66 2.23 26.83 -11.22
N SER A 67 3.31 26.71 -12.00
CA SER A 67 3.29 26.93 -13.46
C SER A 67 2.86 25.70 -14.29
N GLU A 68 3.15 24.48 -13.85
CA GLU A 68 2.77 23.27 -14.59
C GLU A 68 1.49 22.60 -14.10
N VAL A 69 1.11 22.78 -12.83
CA VAL A 69 -0.09 22.14 -12.25
C VAL A 69 -1.16 23.19 -11.97
N LEU A 70 -0.92 24.17 -11.11
CA LEU A 70 -1.96 25.16 -10.76
C LEU A 70 -2.33 26.06 -11.94
N GLU A 71 -1.38 26.46 -12.79
CA GLU A 71 -1.64 27.25 -13.99
C GLU A 71 -2.28 26.45 -15.12
N LYS A 72 -1.87 25.19 -15.38
CA LYS A 72 -2.62 24.34 -16.34
C LYS A 72 -4.05 24.08 -15.87
N LEU A 73 -4.24 23.82 -14.58
CA LEU A 73 -5.58 23.72 -13.99
C LEU A 73 -6.39 25.02 -14.20
N SER A 74 -5.75 26.19 -14.15
CA SER A 74 -6.38 27.51 -14.32
C SER A 74 -6.57 27.96 -15.78
N GLN A 75 -5.69 27.59 -16.71
CA GLN A 75 -5.79 27.90 -18.13
C GLN A 75 -6.91 27.08 -18.79
N ASP A 76 -6.92 25.76 -18.56
CA ASP A 76 -7.99 24.84 -18.97
C ASP A 76 -9.35 25.10 -18.24
N LEU A 77 -9.45 26.11 -17.38
CA LEU A 77 -10.73 26.58 -16.81
C LEU A 77 -11.35 27.71 -17.63
N SER A 78 -10.59 28.39 -18.50
CA SER A 78 -11.12 29.45 -19.36
C SER A 78 -12.16 28.94 -20.38
N ASP A 79 -12.05 27.68 -20.81
CA ASP A 79 -13.00 27.02 -21.73
C ASP A 79 -14.31 26.56 -21.06
N ARG A 80 -14.39 26.56 -19.72
CA ARG A 80 -15.60 26.22 -18.96
C ARG A 80 -16.07 27.41 -18.12
N LYS A 81 -16.77 28.34 -18.80
CA LYS A 81 -17.61 29.45 -18.29
C LYS A 81 -17.14 30.16 -17.00
N ARG A 82 -16.96 31.49 -17.12
CA ARG A 82 -16.84 32.48 -16.01
C ARG A 82 -17.47 32.01 -14.68
N ASN A 83 -16.65 32.02 -13.60
CA ASN A 83 -16.97 31.98 -12.15
C ASN A 83 -16.13 30.94 -11.38
N ASN A 84 -14.80 31.09 -11.32
CA ASN A 84 -13.98 30.32 -10.35
C ASN A 84 -12.68 31.04 -9.94
N THR A 85 -12.84 32.25 -9.41
CA THR A 85 -11.80 33.00 -8.67
C THR A 85 -11.72 32.54 -7.21
N GLU A 86 -10.75 33.03 -6.44
CA GLU A 86 -10.62 32.76 -4.99
C GLU A 86 -11.89 33.08 -4.18
N LYS A 87 -12.79 33.92 -4.71
CA LYS A 87 -14.04 34.36 -4.07
C LYS A 87 -15.27 33.51 -4.43
N ASP A 88 -15.15 32.60 -5.40
CA ASP A 88 -16.28 31.85 -5.97
C ASP A 88 -16.41 30.41 -5.41
N GLN A 89 -15.57 30.02 -4.44
CA GLN A 89 -15.59 28.67 -3.87
C GLN A 89 -16.80 28.44 -2.95
N ALA A 90 -17.93 28.00 -3.51
CA ALA A 90 -19.10 27.57 -2.77
C ALA A 90 -18.82 26.24 -2.03
N TRP A 91 -18.87 26.26 -0.70
CA TRP A 91 -18.59 25.05 0.11
C TRP A 91 -19.81 24.13 0.24
N ASP A 92 -21.00 24.68 0.47
CA ASP A 92 -22.19 23.89 0.78
C ASP A 92 -22.64 23.02 -0.41
N ARG A 93 -23.45 21.99 -0.14
CA ARG A 93 -24.13 21.24 -1.22
C ARG A 93 -25.23 22.12 -1.85
N PRO A 94 -25.54 21.94 -3.15
CA PRO A 94 -26.71 22.55 -3.76
C PRO A 94 -27.98 22.22 -2.94
N PRO A 95 -28.91 23.16 -2.73
CA PRO A 95 -30.13 22.88 -1.96
C PRO A 95 -30.99 21.81 -2.63
N VAL A 96 -31.77 21.09 -1.82
CA VAL A 96 -32.79 20.15 -2.33
C VAL A 96 -33.91 20.98 -2.96
N VAL A 97 -34.24 20.70 -4.22
CA VAL A 97 -35.29 21.39 -4.98
C VAL A 97 -36.34 20.37 -5.43
N ASP A 98 -37.62 20.76 -5.40
CA ASP A 98 -38.79 20.02 -5.91
C ASP A 98 -39.03 18.59 -5.38
N PHE A 99 -38.39 18.17 -4.29
CA PHE A 99 -38.53 16.82 -3.72
C PHE A 99 -39.79 16.66 -2.84
N VAL A 100 -40.71 15.78 -3.24
CA VAL A 100 -42.02 15.57 -2.59
C VAL A 100 -42.22 14.10 -2.21
N PRO A 101 -42.25 13.71 -0.92
CA PRO A 101 -42.29 12.31 -0.47
C PRO A 101 -43.48 11.47 -0.94
N GLU A 102 -44.61 12.12 -1.23
CA GLU A 102 -45.83 11.47 -1.70
C GLU A 102 -45.80 11.15 -3.21
N ARG A 103 -44.84 11.74 -3.94
CA ARG A 103 -44.67 11.65 -5.40
C ARG A 103 -43.39 10.92 -5.80
N ASP A 104 -42.29 11.23 -5.12
CA ASP A 104 -40.94 10.84 -5.51
C ASP A 104 -40.43 9.66 -4.67
N SER A 105 -39.71 8.72 -5.29
CA SER A 105 -38.94 7.72 -4.55
C SER A 105 -37.62 8.32 -4.04
N LEU A 106 -37.23 8.00 -2.80
CA LEU A 106 -35.90 8.33 -2.27
C LEU A 106 -34.89 7.28 -2.73
N CYS A 107 -34.32 7.48 -3.92
CA CYS A 107 -33.29 6.61 -4.50
C CYS A 107 -31.88 7.20 -4.34
N PHE A 108 -30.95 6.46 -3.75
CA PHE A 108 -29.58 6.92 -3.49
C PHE A 108 -28.55 5.77 -3.41
N GLN A 109 -27.27 6.08 -3.66
CA GLN A 109 -26.18 5.13 -3.43
C GLN A 109 -25.81 5.13 -1.95
N SER A 110 -26.02 4.01 -1.25
CA SER A 110 -25.59 3.87 0.15
C SER A 110 -24.08 3.63 0.21
N ILE A 111 -23.36 4.55 0.87
CA ILE A 111 -21.90 4.50 1.03
C ILE A 111 -21.51 3.83 2.35
N GLU A 112 -22.25 4.13 3.42
CA GLU A 112 -22.03 3.60 4.77
C GLU A 112 -23.36 3.16 5.38
N ALA A 113 -23.28 2.14 6.22
CA ALA A 113 -24.41 1.61 6.97
C ALA A 113 -23.96 1.32 8.41
N GLU A 114 -24.75 1.71 9.40
CA GLU A 114 -24.45 1.51 10.82
C GLU A 114 -25.68 1.12 11.64
N GLU A 115 -25.43 0.61 12.85
CA GLU A 115 -26.46 0.27 13.83
C GLU A 115 -26.84 1.54 14.61
N GLY A 116 -28.13 1.83 14.73
CA GLY A 116 -28.62 3.05 15.38
C GLY A 116 -29.94 2.87 16.13
N THR A 117 -30.50 3.98 16.62
CA THR A 117 -31.82 4.00 17.28
C THR A 117 -32.70 5.15 16.82
N LEU A 118 -34.02 4.95 16.86
CA LEU A 118 -35.06 5.95 16.54
C LEU A 118 -36.24 5.81 17.55
N HIS A 119 -37.15 6.79 17.59
CA HIS A 119 -38.42 6.75 18.35
C HIS A 119 -38.32 6.17 19.78
N GLY A 120 -37.54 6.81 20.63
CA GLY A 120 -37.38 6.40 22.03
C GLY A 120 -36.47 5.19 22.25
N GLY A 121 -35.48 4.97 21.37
CA GLY A 121 -34.44 3.95 21.55
C GLY A 121 -34.70 2.62 20.82
N ARG A 122 -35.69 2.54 19.94
CA ARG A 122 -35.92 1.35 19.09
C ARG A 122 -34.76 1.19 18.11
N ALA A 123 -34.23 -0.02 17.99
CA ALA A 123 -33.14 -0.31 17.04
C ALA A 123 -33.56 -0.06 15.59
N THR A 124 -32.64 0.51 14.81
CA THR A 124 -32.78 0.79 13.38
C THR A 124 -31.42 0.58 12.69
N VAL A 125 -31.40 0.44 11.37
CA VAL A 125 -30.16 0.53 10.57
C VAL A 125 -30.13 1.87 9.87
N LYS A 126 -29.08 2.64 10.08
CA LYS A 126 -28.88 3.93 9.41
C LYS A 126 -28.10 3.71 8.12
N LEU A 127 -28.68 4.07 6.99
CA LEU A 127 -28.03 4.07 5.69
C LEU A 127 -27.68 5.52 5.31
N PHE A 128 -26.38 5.79 5.16
CA PHE A 128 -25.87 7.06 4.67
C PHE A 128 -25.53 6.95 3.19
N GLY A 129 -25.72 8.03 2.43
CA GLY A 129 -25.36 8.05 1.02
C GLY A 129 -25.74 9.32 0.29
N VAL A 130 -25.72 9.23 -1.04
CA VAL A 130 -25.89 10.39 -1.94
C VAL A 130 -26.80 10.01 -3.10
N ASN A 131 -27.78 10.87 -3.41
CA ASN A 131 -28.64 10.67 -4.58
C ASN A 131 -27.97 11.16 -5.89
N GLU A 132 -28.58 10.88 -7.04
CA GLU A 132 -27.99 11.23 -8.35
C GLU A 132 -27.79 12.74 -8.55
N ALA A 133 -28.61 13.57 -7.90
CA ALA A 133 -28.47 15.03 -7.90
C ALA A 133 -27.42 15.56 -6.88
N GLY A 134 -26.70 14.68 -6.18
CA GLY A 134 -25.64 15.07 -5.24
C GLY A 134 -26.11 15.48 -3.85
N ASN A 135 -27.36 15.21 -3.48
CA ASN A 135 -27.88 15.52 -2.14
C ASN A 135 -27.47 14.43 -1.15
N SER A 136 -27.04 14.81 0.06
CA SER A 136 -26.72 13.84 1.12
C SER A 136 -27.97 13.34 1.85
N VAL A 137 -28.01 12.03 2.09
CA VAL A 137 -29.18 11.30 2.61
C VAL A 137 -28.77 10.48 3.84
N MET A 138 -29.59 10.51 4.89
CA MET A 138 -29.63 9.47 5.92
C MET A 138 -31.03 8.85 5.98
N LEU A 139 -31.10 7.54 5.74
CA LEU A 139 -32.33 6.76 5.82
C LEU A 139 -32.28 5.82 7.04
N HIS A 140 -33.22 5.96 7.96
CA HIS A 140 -33.44 5.01 9.06
C HIS A 140 -34.30 3.84 8.55
N VAL A 141 -33.76 2.63 8.57
CA VAL A 141 -34.47 1.41 8.18
C VAL A 141 -34.95 0.66 9.43
N THR A 142 -36.26 0.74 9.68
CA THR A 142 -36.91 0.29 10.91
C THR A 142 -37.43 -1.15 10.83
N ASP A 143 -37.99 -1.64 11.95
CA ASP A 143 -38.67 -2.93 12.13
C ASP A 143 -37.86 -4.21 11.92
N PHE A 144 -36.63 -4.13 11.40
CA PHE A 144 -35.74 -5.28 11.30
C PHE A 144 -35.32 -5.77 12.69
N LYS A 145 -35.37 -7.08 12.92
CA LYS A 145 -35.05 -7.68 14.23
C LYS A 145 -34.02 -8.79 14.12
N HIS A 146 -33.07 -8.79 15.06
CA HIS A 146 -32.02 -9.79 15.08
C HIS A 146 -32.53 -11.14 15.60
N TYR A 147 -31.91 -12.23 15.14
CA TYR A 147 -32.31 -13.58 15.49
C TYR A 147 -31.15 -14.58 15.37
N LEU A 148 -31.33 -15.72 16.03
CA LEU A 148 -30.47 -16.90 15.92
C LEU A 148 -31.31 -18.16 15.73
N TYR A 149 -30.66 -19.27 15.34
CA TYR A 149 -31.30 -20.59 15.29
C TYR A 149 -30.66 -21.55 16.30
N VAL A 150 -31.48 -22.47 16.82
CA VAL A 150 -31.09 -23.55 17.73
C VAL A 150 -31.82 -24.83 17.28
N PRO A 151 -31.21 -26.03 17.30
CA PRO A 151 -31.94 -27.27 17.02
C PRO A 151 -33.12 -27.44 17.99
N ALA A 152 -34.29 -27.78 17.48
CA ALA A 152 -35.43 -28.08 18.34
C ALA A 152 -35.18 -29.40 19.11
N PRO A 153 -35.56 -29.49 20.40
CA PRO A 153 -35.46 -30.73 21.14
C PRO A 153 -36.30 -31.86 20.52
N VAL A 154 -35.94 -33.10 20.87
CA VAL A 154 -36.79 -34.26 20.57
C VAL A 154 -38.15 -34.05 21.24
N ASN A 155 -39.23 -34.30 20.50
CA ASN A 155 -40.65 -34.11 20.88
C ASN A 155 -41.14 -32.66 21.03
N PHE A 156 -40.31 -31.63 20.83
CA PHE A 156 -40.77 -30.23 20.89
C PHE A 156 -41.74 -29.92 19.74
N GLN A 157 -42.94 -29.42 20.05
CA GLN A 157 -43.98 -29.13 19.05
C GLN A 157 -44.10 -27.62 18.74
N PRO A 158 -44.68 -27.21 17.60
CA PRO A 158 -44.92 -25.80 17.28
C PRO A 158 -45.76 -25.04 18.34
N GLN A 159 -46.66 -25.73 19.05
CA GLN A 159 -47.47 -25.17 20.13
C GLN A 159 -46.62 -24.82 21.37
N ASP A 160 -45.52 -25.53 21.61
CA ASP A 160 -44.61 -25.26 22.73
C ASP A 160 -43.85 -23.94 22.58
N CYS A 161 -43.76 -23.36 21.37
CA CYS A 161 -43.03 -22.11 21.11
C CYS A 161 -43.47 -20.95 22.02
N ALA A 162 -44.76 -20.85 22.35
CA ALA A 162 -45.27 -19.78 23.22
C ALA A 162 -44.82 -19.98 24.68
N ALA A 163 -44.89 -21.21 25.19
CA ALA A 163 -44.47 -21.54 26.55
C ALA A 163 -42.94 -21.48 26.70
N PHE A 164 -42.19 -21.95 25.69
CA PHE A 164 -40.74 -21.83 25.65
C PHE A 164 -40.28 -20.37 25.55
N LYS A 165 -40.98 -19.50 24.78
CA LYS A 165 -40.71 -18.06 24.79
C LYS A 165 -40.83 -17.49 26.21
N ALA A 166 -41.93 -17.78 26.90
CA ALA A 166 -42.17 -17.27 28.25
C ALA A 166 -41.10 -17.75 29.25
N TYR A 167 -40.70 -19.03 29.16
CA TYR A 167 -39.60 -19.56 29.98
C TYR A 167 -38.24 -18.93 29.62
N LEU A 168 -37.89 -18.84 28.34
CA LEU A 168 -36.62 -18.23 27.92
C LEU A 168 -36.54 -16.78 28.40
N GLU A 169 -37.63 -16.03 28.33
CA GLU A 169 -37.75 -14.68 28.88
C GLU A 169 -37.38 -14.64 30.37
N THR A 170 -37.88 -15.56 31.22
CA THR A 170 -37.51 -15.57 32.65
C THR A 170 -36.03 -15.87 32.91
N GLN A 171 -35.34 -16.55 32.00
CA GLN A 171 -33.91 -16.84 32.12
C GLN A 171 -33.00 -15.69 31.66
N VAL A 172 -33.50 -14.77 30.83
CA VAL A 172 -32.69 -13.68 30.23
C VAL A 172 -33.12 -12.27 30.63
N ALA A 173 -34.36 -12.07 31.04
CA ALA A 173 -34.91 -10.75 31.35
C ALA A 173 -34.31 -10.17 32.63
N GLN A 174 -33.79 -8.95 32.52
CA GLN A 174 -33.37 -8.11 33.65
C GLN A 174 -34.04 -6.75 33.44
N HIS A 175 -35.31 -6.66 33.87
CA HIS A 175 -36.16 -5.46 33.83
C HIS A 175 -36.70 -4.97 32.47
N GLN A 176 -36.44 -5.65 31.34
CA GLN A 176 -37.08 -5.31 30.05
C GLN A 176 -37.31 -6.54 29.15
N PRO A 177 -38.36 -6.55 28.29
CA PRO A 177 -38.63 -7.65 27.36
C PRO A 177 -37.49 -7.87 26.37
N THR A 178 -37.00 -9.11 26.31
CA THR A 178 -35.78 -9.51 25.60
C THR A 178 -36.08 -10.36 24.36
N ILE A 179 -37.04 -11.28 24.45
CA ILE A 179 -37.44 -12.18 23.36
C ILE A 179 -38.68 -11.63 22.67
N HIS A 180 -38.54 -11.29 21.39
CA HIS A 180 -39.68 -10.85 20.59
C HIS A 180 -40.57 -12.04 20.20
N SER A 181 -39.97 -13.10 19.65
CA SER A 181 -40.69 -14.32 19.24
C SER A 181 -39.77 -15.54 19.25
N VAL A 182 -40.37 -16.71 19.46
CA VAL A 182 -39.78 -17.99 19.09
C VAL A 182 -40.71 -18.62 18.04
N ALA A 183 -40.15 -19.05 16.92
CA ALA A 183 -40.89 -19.68 15.84
C ALA A 183 -40.24 -21.01 15.44
N PHE A 184 -41.05 -22.01 15.15
CA PHE A 184 -40.61 -23.28 14.59
C PHE A 184 -40.21 -23.10 13.12
N ALA A 185 -39.05 -23.60 12.72
CA ALA A 185 -38.50 -23.41 11.39
C ALA A 185 -37.77 -24.68 10.90
N MET A 186 -38.19 -25.20 9.74
CA MET A 186 -37.46 -26.28 9.07
C MET A 186 -36.21 -25.73 8.38
N ARG A 187 -35.04 -26.26 8.75
CA ARG A 187 -33.71 -25.84 8.26
C ARG A 187 -32.79 -27.06 8.14
N GLU A 188 -31.69 -26.91 7.43
CA GLU A 188 -30.63 -27.93 7.37
C GLU A 188 -29.30 -27.33 7.84
N ASN A 189 -28.49 -28.11 8.56
CA ASN A 189 -27.15 -27.69 8.95
C ASN A 189 -26.23 -27.68 7.72
N ILE A 190 -25.46 -26.61 7.52
CA ILE A 190 -24.44 -26.55 6.46
C ILE A 190 -23.32 -27.58 6.63
N TYR A 191 -23.04 -28.02 7.87
CA TYR A 191 -21.89 -28.86 8.20
C TYR A 191 -22.27 -30.35 8.25
N GLY A 192 -21.73 -31.11 7.30
CA GLY A 192 -22.00 -32.54 7.10
C GLY A 192 -23.27 -32.79 6.28
N PHE A 193 -23.22 -33.76 5.36
CA PHE A 193 -24.36 -34.19 4.57
C PHE A 193 -25.41 -34.92 5.43
N GLN A 194 -26.67 -34.49 5.37
CA GLN A 194 -27.76 -35.02 6.19
C GLN A 194 -28.91 -35.62 5.36
N GLY A 195 -28.60 -36.20 4.20
CA GLY A 195 -29.60 -36.83 3.32
C GLY A 195 -30.56 -35.84 2.66
N ASN A 196 -30.19 -34.55 2.56
CA ASN A 196 -31.03 -33.43 2.13
C ASN A 196 -32.33 -33.26 2.98
N GLN A 197 -32.36 -33.78 4.20
CA GLN A 197 -33.52 -33.69 5.09
C GLN A 197 -33.44 -32.41 5.94
N SER A 198 -34.49 -31.59 5.87
CA SER A 198 -34.66 -30.48 6.82
C SER A 198 -35.05 -31.01 8.20
N LYS A 199 -34.41 -30.48 9.24
CA LYS A 199 -34.70 -30.76 10.65
C LYS A 199 -35.43 -29.57 11.29
N PRO A 200 -36.13 -29.78 12.41
CA PRO A 200 -36.78 -28.71 13.14
C PRO A 200 -35.75 -27.87 13.93
N TYR A 201 -35.84 -26.55 13.78
CA TYR A 201 -35.08 -25.56 14.53
C TYR A 201 -36.01 -24.52 15.16
N LEU A 202 -35.58 -23.94 16.28
CA LEU A 202 -36.20 -22.78 16.89
C LEU A 202 -35.51 -21.51 16.39
N LYS A 203 -36.25 -20.66 15.67
CA LYS A 203 -35.83 -19.29 15.34
C LYS A 203 -36.17 -18.40 16.53
N VAL A 204 -35.15 -17.98 17.28
CA VAL A 204 -35.30 -17.07 18.42
C VAL A 204 -34.99 -15.66 17.95
N THR A 205 -35.99 -14.77 17.99
CA THR A 205 -35.89 -13.37 17.59
C THR A 205 -35.89 -12.48 18.83
N VAL A 206 -34.91 -11.57 18.94
CA VAL A 206 -34.80 -10.65 20.07
C VAL A 206 -35.52 -9.32 19.81
N THR A 207 -35.86 -8.60 20.88
CA THR A 207 -36.47 -7.25 20.80
C THR A 207 -35.47 -6.17 20.38
N ASP A 208 -34.21 -6.33 20.76
CA ASP A 208 -33.09 -5.41 20.51
C ASP A 208 -31.82 -6.26 20.21
N PRO A 209 -31.03 -5.92 19.16
CA PRO A 209 -29.84 -6.66 18.78
C PRO A 209 -28.82 -6.84 19.91
N LYS A 210 -28.73 -5.92 20.89
CA LYS A 210 -27.77 -6.01 22.01
C LYS A 210 -27.94 -7.30 22.84
N PHE A 211 -29.13 -7.89 22.84
CA PHE A 211 -29.42 -9.10 23.60
C PHE A 211 -28.99 -10.39 22.92
N ILE A 212 -28.64 -10.39 21.61
CA ILE A 212 -28.43 -11.62 20.85
C ILE A 212 -27.33 -12.50 21.46
N ASN A 213 -26.24 -11.90 21.96
CA ASN A 213 -25.13 -12.61 22.57
C ASN A 213 -25.51 -13.16 23.95
N LYS A 214 -26.28 -12.42 24.75
CA LYS A 214 -26.76 -12.89 26.05
C LYS A 214 -27.65 -14.12 25.87
N VAL A 215 -28.65 -14.03 24.99
CA VAL A 215 -29.56 -15.14 24.67
C VAL A 215 -28.79 -16.34 24.12
N ARG A 216 -27.81 -16.12 23.24
CA ARG A 216 -26.95 -17.19 22.73
C ARG A 216 -26.18 -17.89 23.85
N THR A 217 -25.50 -17.15 24.72
CA THR A 217 -24.72 -17.72 25.83
C THR A 217 -25.61 -18.49 26.83
N THR A 218 -26.77 -17.94 27.22
CA THR A 218 -27.73 -18.63 28.12
C THR A 218 -28.21 -19.96 27.54
N ILE A 219 -28.38 -20.05 26.22
CA ILE A 219 -28.74 -21.30 25.53
C ILE A 219 -27.53 -22.25 25.51
N GLN A 220 -26.35 -21.78 25.07
CA GLN A 220 -25.15 -22.62 24.98
C GLN A 220 -24.75 -23.24 26.33
N SER A 221 -24.89 -22.49 27.43
CA SER A 221 -24.56 -22.96 28.78
C SER A 221 -25.63 -23.88 29.42
N GLY A 222 -26.67 -24.28 28.68
CA GLY A 222 -27.74 -25.15 29.19
C GLY A 222 -28.77 -24.46 30.10
N ASN A 223 -28.57 -23.18 30.46
CA ASN A 223 -29.46 -22.44 31.36
C ASN A 223 -30.86 -22.17 30.74
N ALA A 224 -31.03 -22.40 29.43
CA ALA A 224 -32.32 -22.37 28.74
C ALA A 224 -32.96 -23.77 28.52
N ASN A 225 -32.55 -24.81 29.27
CA ASN A 225 -33.06 -26.18 29.08
C ASN A 225 -34.48 -26.38 29.66
N TRP A 226 -35.48 -25.83 28.96
CA TRP A 226 -36.90 -25.95 29.33
C TRP A 226 -37.33 -27.41 29.43
N LYS A 227 -37.96 -27.76 30.57
CA LYS A 227 -38.41 -29.13 30.91
C LYS A 227 -37.32 -30.22 30.79
N GLY A 228 -36.03 -29.87 30.75
CA GLY A 228 -34.94 -30.83 30.54
C GLY A 228 -34.96 -31.51 29.16
N MET A 229 -35.53 -30.87 28.14
CA MET A 229 -35.73 -31.46 26.81
C MET A 229 -34.44 -31.59 25.98
N TRP A 230 -33.44 -30.73 26.19
CA TRP A 230 -32.10 -30.97 25.67
C TRP A 230 -31.34 -31.92 26.59
N ARG A 231 -30.51 -32.78 26.01
CA ARG A 231 -29.62 -33.65 26.78
C ARG A 231 -28.53 -32.81 27.46
N ASN A 232 -28.14 -33.22 28.67
CA ASN A 232 -27.07 -32.58 29.44
C ASN A 232 -25.67 -33.13 29.08
N ASP A 233 -25.48 -33.57 27.83
CA ASP A 233 -24.25 -34.22 27.33
C ASP A 233 -23.25 -33.24 26.66
N GLY A 234 -23.54 -31.94 26.67
CA GLY A 234 -22.62 -30.88 26.21
C GLY A 234 -23.27 -29.50 26.13
N GLU A 235 -22.55 -28.54 25.53
CA GLU A 235 -23.11 -27.22 25.20
C GLU A 235 -24.15 -27.32 24.07
N ILE A 236 -25.27 -26.61 24.20
CA ILE A 236 -26.30 -26.58 23.15
C ILE A 236 -25.77 -25.79 21.95
N GLN A 237 -25.56 -26.47 20.81
CA GLN A 237 -25.04 -25.82 19.60
C GLN A 237 -26.03 -24.77 19.07
N THR A 238 -25.54 -23.55 18.86
CA THR A 238 -26.31 -22.44 18.27
C THR A 238 -25.78 -22.09 16.88
N PHE A 239 -26.63 -21.47 16.07
CA PHE A 239 -26.39 -21.23 14.65
C PHE A 239 -26.53 -19.74 14.28
N ASP A 240 -26.10 -19.40 13.07
CA ASP A 240 -26.13 -18.07 12.45
C ASP A 240 -25.54 -16.95 13.32
N ASN A 241 -24.27 -17.09 13.72
CA ASN A 241 -23.53 -16.05 14.45
C ASN A 241 -22.97 -14.96 13.50
N LEU A 242 -23.84 -14.04 13.08
CA LEU A 242 -23.55 -12.90 12.22
C LEU A 242 -23.88 -11.58 12.94
N GLN A 243 -23.10 -10.52 12.72
CA GLN A 243 -23.37 -9.20 13.30
C GLN A 243 -24.71 -8.62 12.77
N TYR A 244 -25.41 -7.82 13.57
CA TYR A 244 -26.74 -7.31 13.24
C TYR A 244 -26.77 -6.55 11.90
N LEU A 245 -25.82 -5.62 11.68
CA LEU A 245 -25.68 -4.93 10.40
C LEU A 245 -25.49 -5.88 9.21
N LEU A 246 -24.61 -6.90 9.33
CA LEU A 246 -24.41 -7.86 8.26
C LEU A 246 -25.64 -8.77 8.07
N ARG A 247 -26.37 -9.13 9.13
CA ARG A 247 -27.64 -9.87 9.04
C ARG A 247 -28.67 -9.09 8.24
N PHE A 248 -28.80 -7.79 8.51
CA PHE A 248 -29.67 -6.88 7.75
C PHE A 248 -29.29 -6.85 6.25
N MET A 249 -28.01 -6.64 5.95
CA MET A 249 -27.52 -6.59 4.55
C MET A 249 -27.69 -7.92 3.81
N VAL A 250 -27.58 -9.05 4.50
CA VAL A 250 -27.82 -10.38 3.92
C VAL A 250 -29.31 -10.58 3.63
N ASP A 251 -30.17 -10.33 4.61
CA ASP A 251 -31.61 -10.60 4.52
C ASP A 251 -32.33 -9.67 3.54
N CYS A 252 -31.99 -8.38 3.56
CA CYS A 252 -32.58 -7.36 2.69
C CYS A 252 -31.84 -7.23 1.34
N LYS A 253 -30.91 -8.14 1.03
CA LYS A 253 -30.07 -8.18 -0.17
C LYS A 253 -29.19 -6.94 -0.44
N VAL A 254 -29.19 -5.93 0.44
CA VAL A 254 -28.33 -4.74 0.37
C VAL A 254 -26.85 -5.14 0.30
N ARG A 255 -26.11 -4.58 -0.67
CA ARG A 255 -24.67 -4.79 -0.86
C ARG A 255 -23.91 -3.52 -0.43
N GLY A 256 -22.59 -3.59 -0.27
CA GLY A 256 -21.82 -2.36 -0.03
C GLY A 256 -21.75 -1.52 -1.31
N MET A 257 -21.86 -0.19 -1.20
CA MET A 257 -21.83 0.74 -2.33
C MET A 257 -22.89 0.48 -3.42
N SER A 258 -24.03 -0.13 -3.07
CA SER A 258 -25.17 -0.33 -3.99
C SER A 258 -26.20 0.79 -3.87
N TRP A 259 -27.03 0.91 -4.90
CA TRP A 259 -28.20 1.78 -4.86
C TRP A 259 -29.31 1.13 -4.03
N VAL A 260 -30.00 1.95 -3.25
CA VAL A 260 -31.19 1.59 -2.48
C VAL A 260 -32.27 2.62 -2.75
N GLU A 261 -33.52 2.19 -2.66
CA GLU A 261 -34.68 3.02 -2.91
C GLU A 261 -35.72 2.79 -1.81
N ALA A 262 -36.22 3.89 -1.24
CA ALA A 262 -37.46 3.88 -0.48
C ALA A 262 -38.58 4.43 -1.41
N PRO A 263 -39.56 3.60 -1.82
CA PRO A 263 -40.59 4.01 -2.77
C PRO A 263 -41.43 5.18 -2.28
N ALA A 264 -41.92 6.01 -3.20
CA ALA A 264 -42.86 7.09 -2.90
C ALA A 264 -44.02 6.61 -1.99
N LYS A 265 -44.39 7.42 -1.00
CA LYS A 265 -45.40 7.12 0.06
C LYS A 265 -45.03 6.01 1.07
N ALA A 266 -44.01 5.19 0.83
CA ALA A 266 -43.60 4.13 1.77
C ALA A 266 -42.67 4.65 2.88
N TYR A 267 -41.99 5.77 2.66
CA TYR A 267 -41.14 6.43 3.65
C TYR A 267 -41.76 7.72 4.20
N LYS A 268 -41.21 8.20 5.31
CA LYS A 268 -41.56 9.49 5.93
C LYS A 268 -40.33 10.33 6.15
N ILE A 269 -40.42 11.64 5.94
CA ILE A 269 -39.36 12.58 6.31
C ILE A 269 -39.36 12.75 7.83
N ILE A 270 -38.18 12.77 8.43
CA ILE A 270 -38.00 13.04 9.86
C ILE A 270 -38.14 14.55 10.10
N PRO A 271 -39.11 15.01 10.92
CA PRO A 271 -39.29 16.44 11.21
C PRO A 271 -38.07 17.07 11.87
N ASP A 272 -37.75 18.33 11.55
CA ASP A 272 -36.46 18.94 11.92
C ASP A 272 -36.11 18.89 13.42
N HIS A 273 -37.11 18.96 14.30
CA HIS A 273 -36.92 18.93 15.76
C HIS A 273 -36.56 17.54 16.34
N VAL A 274 -36.64 16.46 15.55
CA VAL A 274 -36.26 15.09 15.94
C VAL A 274 -35.13 14.50 15.07
N ARG A 275 -34.56 15.29 14.16
CA ARG A 275 -33.46 14.86 13.29
C ARG A 275 -32.22 14.50 14.07
N GLN A 276 -31.53 13.46 13.60
CA GLN A 276 -30.28 12.99 14.18
C GLN A 276 -29.05 13.34 13.32
N SER A 277 -29.24 13.87 12.11
CA SER A 277 -28.16 14.12 11.15
C SER A 277 -28.11 15.54 10.59
N ASN A 278 -26.94 15.91 10.06
CA ASN A 278 -26.73 17.10 9.23
C ASN A 278 -26.82 16.81 7.72
N CYS A 279 -27.35 15.65 7.31
CA CYS A 279 -27.63 15.36 5.90
C CYS A 279 -28.68 16.35 5.35
N GLN A 280 -28.83 16.44 4.03
CA GLN A 280 -29.88 17.29 3.47
C GLN A 280 -31.27 16.64 3.58
N ILE A 281 -31.35 15.33 3.37
CA ILE A 281 -32.57 14.53 3.50
C ILE A 281 -32.41 13.54 4.66
N GLU A 282 -33.34 13.55 5.61
CA GLU A 282 -33.43 12.54 6.67
C GLU A 282 -34.82 11.89 6.66
N ALA A 283 -34.88 10.57 6.56
CA ALA A 283 -36.13 9.82 6.37
C ALA A 283 -36.15 8.50 7.15
N GLU A 284 -37.34 7.91 7.32
CA GLU A 284 -37.54 6.54 7.81
C GLU A 284 -38.36 5.68 6.83
N VAL A 285 -38.03 4.39 6.75
CA VAL A 285 -38.78 3.37 5.99
C VAL A 285 -38.72 2.03 6.74
N SER A 286 -39.76 1.19 6.62
CA SER A 286 -39.67 -0.18 7.12
C SER A 286 -38.77 -1.03 6.23
N TYR A 287 -38.03 -1.98 6.79
CA TYR A 287 -37.16 -2.88 5.99
C TYR A 287 -37.93 -3.73 4.97
N LEU A 288 -39.26 -3.86 5.13
CA LEU A 288 -40.15 -4.59 4.21
C LEU A 288 -40.39 -3.83 2.90
N ASP A 289 -40.37 -2.49 2.94
CA ASP A 289 -40.64 -1.62 1.80
C ASP A 289 -39.35 -1.11 1.12
N LEU A 290 -38.19 -1.35 1.74
CA LEU A 290 -36.88 -0.99 1.20
C LEU A 290 -36.52 -1.84 -0.02
N VAL A 291 -36.28 -1.19 -1.16
CA VAL A 291 -35.80 -1.83 -2.38
C VAL A 291 -34.26 -1.74 -2.45
N ALA A 292 -33.60 -2.88 -2.62
CA ALA A 292 -32.16 -2.97 -2.81
C ALA A 292 -31.85 -3.34 -4.27
N HIS A 293 -31.26 -2.42 -5.03
CA HIS A 293 -30.97 -2.61 -6.45
C HIS A 293 -29.67 -3.39 -6.65
N GLU A 294 -29.68 -4.41 -7.53
CA GLU A 294 -28.46 -5.13 -7.87
C GLU A 294 -27.53 -4.28 -8.75
N PRO A 295 -26.21 -4.25 -8.51
CA PRO A 295 -25.28 -3.36 -9.21
C PRO A 295 -24.96 -3.84 -10.64
N VAL A 296 -25.95 -3.78 -11.52
CA VAL A 296 -25.91 -4.20 -12.93
C VAL A 296 -26.64 -3.16 -13.77
N GLY A 297 -26.20 -2.94 -15.01
CA GLY A 297 -26.81 -1.93 -15.88
C GLY A 297 -26.68 -0.52 -15.29
N GLU A 298 -27.77 0.23 -15.27
CA GLU A 298 -27.81 1.59 -14.70
C GLU A 298 -27.38 1.64 -13.22
N TRP A 299 -27.73 0.62 -12.43
CA TRP A 299 -27.42 0.52 -11.00
C TRP A 299 -25.95 0.22 -10.69
N SER A 300 -25.12 0.03 -11.72
CA SER A 300 -23.65 -0.01 -11.59
C SER A 300 -23.02 1.39 -11.45
N LYS A 301 -23.77 2.46 -11.77
CA LYS A 301 -23.28 3.85 -11.69
C LYS A 301 -22.85 4.23 -10.27
N MET A 302 -22.01 5.26 -10.18
CA MET A 302 -21.60 5.90 -8.93
C MET A 302 -22.33 7.23 -8.78
N ALA A 303 -22.70 7.58 -7.55
CA ALA A 303 -23.20 8.92 -7.22
C ALA A 303 -22.06 9.97 -7.33
N PRO A 304 -22.38 11.27 -7.48
CA PRO A 304 -21.40 12.35 -7.47
C PRO A 304 -20.88 12.61 -6.04
N LEU A 305 -20.06 11.69 -5.53
CA LEU A 305 -19.49 11.75 -4.18
C LEU A 305 -18.52 12.93 -4.04
N ARG A 306 -18.58 13.65 -2.92
CA ARG A 306 -17.58 14.67 -2.54
C ARG A 306 -16.43 14.02 -1.80
N ILE A 307 -15.22 14.21 -2.31
CA ILE A 307 -13.99 13.64 -1.78
C ILE A 307 -13.12 14.78 -1.24
N LEU A 308 -12.91 14.80 0.08
CA LEU A 308 -11.99 15.72 0.76
C LEU A 308 -10.64 15.01 0.95
N SER A 309 -9.59 15.54 0.31
CA SER A 309 -8.20 15.20 0.59
C SER A 309 -7.58 16.34 1.40
N PHE A 310 -6.99 16.04 2.55
CA PHE A 310 -6.41 17.05 3.45
C PHE A 310 -5.08 16.59 4.06
N ASP A 311 -4.33 17.57 4.57
CA ASP A 311 -3.00 17.43 5.17
C ASP A 311 -2.79 18.56 6.21
N ILE A 312 -1.96 18.33 7.25
CA ILE A 312 -1.70 19.32 8.31
C ILE A 312 -0.20 19.56 8.53
N GLU A 313 0.14 20.80 8.89
CA GLU A 313 1.49 21.19 9.31
C GLU A 313 1.54 21.61 10.77
N CYS A 314 2.58 21.19 11.48
CA CYS A 314 2.79 21.45 12.90
C CYS A 314 4.17 22.07 13.18
N ALA A 315 4.24 23.15 13.97
CA ALA A 315 5.51 23.78 14.33
C ALA A 315 6.17 23.07 15.53
N GLY A 316 6.90 22.00 15.26
CA GLY A 316 7.57 21.19 16.29
C GLY A 316 8.80 21.84 16.94
N ARG A 317 9.04 21.49 18.21
CA ARG A 317 10.32 21.70 18.91
C ARG A 317 11.47 20.93 18.25
N LYS A 318 12.69 21.50 18.27
CA LYS A 318 13.88 20.90 17.65
C LYS A 318 14.29 19.60 18.36
N GLY A 319 14.46 18.51 17.59
CA GLY A 319 14.84 17.19 18.13
C GLY A 319 13.71 16.45 18.84
N ILE A 320 12.45 16.87 18.68
CA ILE A 320 11.26 16.21 19.22
C ILE A 320 10.25 16.07 18.07
N PHE A 321 9.65 14.89 17.92
CA PHE A 321 8.55 14.70 16.98
C PHE A 321 7.30 15.42 17.51
N PRO A 322 6.47 16.09 16.67
CA PRO A 322 5.38 16.93 17.17
C PRO A 322 4.45 16.21 18.18
N GLU A 323 4.21 16.86 19.31
CA GLU A 323 3.30 16.41 20.38
C GLU A 323 2.15 17.40 20.51
N ALA A 324 0.91 16.95 20.32
CA ALA A 324 -0.28 17.83 20.31
C ALA A 324 -0.47 18.69 21.59
N ASN A 325 0.08 18.27 22.73
CA ASN A 325 0.05 19.03 23.98
C ASN A 325 1.05 20.21 24.04
N HIS A 326 1.90 20.39 23.04
CA HIS A 326 2.98 21.37 23.05
C HIS A 326 3.11 22.10 21.71
N ASP A 327 3.14 21.35 20.62
CA ASP A 327 3.48 21.87 19.29
C ASP A 327 2.18 22.24 18.53
N PRO A 328 2.01 23.49 18.06
CA PRO A 328 0.76 23.96 17.44
C PRO A 328 0.59 23.46 16.01
N VAL A 329 -0.67 23.25 15.60
CA VAL A 329 -1.06 23.15 14.19
C VAL A 329 -1.00 24.56 13.60
N ILE A 330 -0.27 24.71 12.50
CA ILE A 330 -0.02 26.01 11.86
C ILE A 330 -0.67 26.15 10.50
N GLN A 331 -0.88 25.06 9.77
CA GLN A 331 -1.60 25.05 8.50
C GLN A 331 -2.44 23.79 8.34
N ILE A 332 -3.57 23.90 7.65
CA ILE A 332 -4.42 22.77 7.21
C ILE A 332 -4.84 23.02 5.77
N ALA A 333 -4.33 22.25 4.82
CA ALA A 333 -4.69 22.35 3.42
C ALA A 333 -5.81 21.37 3.05
N ASN A 334 -6.78 21.82 2.23
CA ASN A 334 -7.93 21.03 1.83
C ASN A 334 -8.16 21.12 0.31
N ILE A 335 -8.34 19.95 -0.30
CA ILE A 335 -8.73 19.78 -1.69
C ILE A 335 -10.07 19.02 -1.70
N VAL A 336 -11.13 19.60 -2.26
CA VAL A 336 -12.41 18.87 -2.46
C VAL A 336 -12.69 18.69 -3.94
N THR A 337 -12.87 17.44 -4.34
CA THR A 337 -13.17 17.00 -5.71
C THR A 337 -14.51 16.29 -5.74
N GLN A 338 -15.30 16.52 -6.79
CA GLN A 338 -16.51 15.74 -7.05
C GLN A 338 -16.14 14.51 -7.90
N TYR A 339 -16.62 13.34 -7.54
CA TYR A 339 -16.32 12.11 -8.26
C TYR A 339 -16.73 12.19 -9.74
N GLY A 340 -15.84 11.77 -10.63
CA GLY A 340 -15.98 11.92 -12.09
C GLY A 340 -15.45 13.24 -12.66
N GLU A 341 -15.17 14.25 -11.83
CA GLU A 341 -14.54 15.50 -12.27
C GLU A 341 -13.01 15.43 -12.24
N LYS A 342 -12.35 16.00 -13.25
CA LYS A 342 -10.88 16.00 -13.37
C LYS A 342 -10.18 17.05 -12.50
N LYS A 343 -10.92 17.95 -11.85
CA LYS A 343 -10.37 19.11 -11.13
C LYS A 343 -11.11 19.29 -9.80
N PRO A 344 -10.42 19.68 -8.73
CA PRO A 344 -11.07 20.06 -7.48
C PRO A 344 -11.83 21.39 -7.64
N PHE A 345 -12.98 21.49 -6.99
CA PHE A 345 -13.80 22.71 -6.96
C PHE A 345 -13.54 23.56 -5.70
N ILE A 346 -13.04 22.95 -4.62
CA ILE A 346 -12.51 23.66 -3.44
C ILE A 346 -11.00 23.42 -3.34
N ARG A 347 -10.26 24.51 -3.13
CA ARG A 347 -8.82 24.55 -2.86
C ARG A 347 -8.60 25.63 -1.82
N ASN A 348 -8.40 25.26 -0.56
CA ASN A 348 -8.13 26.24 0.50
C ASN A 348 -7.00 25.79 1.43
N VAL A 349 -6.39 26.76 2.11
CA VAL A 349 -5.44 26.52 3.20
C VAL A 349 -5.82 27.42 4.36
N PHE A 350 -6.08 26.79 5.50
CA PHE A 350 -6.23 27.48 6.78
C PHE A 350 -4.83 27.74 7.32
N CYS A 351 -4.48 29.00 7.59
CA CYS A 351 -3.15 29.42 8.00
C CYS A 351 -3.21 30.19 9.33
N LEU A 352 -2.36 29.80 10.28
CA LEU A 352 -2.03 30.64 11.42
C LEU A 352 -1.08 31.75 10.93
N GLN A 353 -1.39 33.01 11.26
CA GLN A 353 -0.73 34.24 10.80
C GLN A 353 -0.86 34.57 9.29
N GLU A 354 -0.61 35.84 8.98
CA GLU A 354 -0.62 36.41 7.61
C GLU A 354 0.26 35.61 6.64
N THR A 355 -0.28 35.22 5.50
CA THR A 355 0.30 34.29 4.53
C THR A 355 0.02 34.75 3.10
N SER A 356 1.07 35.10 2.35
CA SER A 356 0.94 35.69 1.01
C SER A 356 0.15 34.80 0.04
N SER A 357 -0.75 35.40 -0.75
CA SER A 357 -1.75 34.69 -1.58
C SER A 357 -1.19 33.66 -2.57
N ILE A 358 -1.96 32.59 -2.81
CA ILE A 358 -1.65 31.52 -3.77
C ILE A 358 -2.71 31.52 -4.88
N VAL A 359 -2.26 31.62 -6.13
CA VAL A 359 -3.15 31.74 -7.30
C VAL A 359 -4.20 30.63 -7.33
N ALA A 360 -5.47 31.05 -7.38
CA ALA A 360 -6.64 30.18 -7.45
C ALA A 360 -6.81 29.23 -6.24
N THR A 361 -6.27 29.61 -5.08
CA THR A 361 -6.40 28.92 -3.79
C THR A 361 -6.86 29.91 -2.73
N GLN A 362 -7.89 29.58 -1.97
CA GLN A 362 -8.42 30.42 -0.91
C GLN A 362 -7.52 30.31 0.34
N ILE A 363 -6.78 31.36 0.68
CA ILE A 363 -6.05 31.44 1.94
C ILE A 363 -6.98 32.00 3.03
N LEU A 364 -7.06 31.31 4.16
CA LEU A 364 -7.88 31.68 5.31
C LEU A 364 -6.96 31.92 6.50
N GLU A 365 -6.78 33.18 6.88
CA GLU A 365 -5.79 33.59 7.89
C GLU A 365 -6.42 33.74 9.28
N TYR A 366 -5.67 33.32 10.30
CA TYR A 366 -6.12 33.32 11.69
C TYR A 366 -5.02 33.82 12.63
N GLU A 367 -5.36 34.69 13.58
CA GLU A 367 -4.46 35.10 14.67
C GLU A 367 -4.29 34.02 15.75
N LYS A 368 -5.29 33.13 15.89
CA LYS A 368 -5.42 32.16 16.98
C LYS A 368 -5.76 30.78 16.46
N GLU A 369 -5.04 29.78 16.96
CA GLU A 369 -5.18 28.37 16.57
C GLU A 369 -6.58 27.82 16.92
N GLU A 370 -7.16 28.23 18.05
CA GLU A 370 -8.50 27.81 18.48
C GLU A 370 -9.58 28.24 17.48
N LYS A 371 -9.42 29.43 16.88
CA LYS A 371 -10.32 29.93 15.83
C LYS A 371 -10.11 29.18 14.52
N MET A 372 -8.86 28.92 14.14
CA MET A 372 -8.52 28.14 12.94
C MET A 372 -9.14 26.74 13.00
N LEU A 373 -8.97 26.02 14.13
CA LEU A 373 -9.55 24.70 14.36
C LEU A 373 -11.08 24.74 14.35
N SER A 374 -11.69 25.72 15.04
CA SER A 374 -13.16 25.90 15.05
C SER A 374 -13.74 26.17 13.66
N ASP A 375 -13.08 27.01 12.86
CA ASP A 375 -13.57 27.35 11.52
C ASP A 375 -13.27 26.24 10.49
N TRP A 376 -12.20 25.45 10.67
CA TRP A 376 -11.98 24.22 9.88
C TRP A 376 -13.03 23.14 10.16
N GLN A 377 -13.45 22.96 11.42
CA GLN A 377 -14.55 22.04 11.75
C GLN A 377 -15.88 22.47 11.12
N LYS A 378 -16.17 23.78 11.06
CA LYS A 378 -17.34 24.32 10.34
C LYS A 378 -17.22 24.10 8.84
N PHE A 379 -16.02 24.26 8.27
CA PHE A 379 -15.75 23.92 6.87
C PHE A 379 -16.02 22.43 6.58
N LEU A 380 -15.55 21.51 7.43
CA LEU A 380 -15.78 20.07 7.27
C LEU A 380 -17.29 19.72 7.30
N ILE A 381 -18.06 20.35 8.19
CA ILE A 381 -19.52 20.19 8.22
C ILE A 381 -20.18 20.73 6.94
N ARG A 382 -19.83 21.94 6.51
CA ARG A 382 -20.45 22.63 5.35
C ARG A 382 -20.09 21.99 4.01
N ALA A 383 -18.82 21.64 3.81
CA ALA A 383 -18.36 20.93 2.62
C ALA A 383 -19.02 19.54 2.50
N ASP A 384 -19.41 18.96 3.64
CA ASP A 384 -20.09 17.67 3.78
C ASP A 384 -19.49 16.55 2.92
N PRO A 385 -18.19 16.22 3.04
CA PRO A 385 -17.55 15.19 2.23
C PRO A 385 -18.10 13.80 2.55
N ASP A 386 -18.28 13.00 1.50
CA ASP A 386 -18.68 11.59 1.58
C ASP A 386 -17.49 10.67 1.87
N ILE A 387 -16.31 11.08 1.39
CA ILE A 387 -15.04 10.39 1.57
C ILE A 387 -14.01 11.38 2.10
N ILE A 388 -13.35 11.04 3.19
CA ILE A 388 -12.16 11.74 3.68
C ILE A 388 -10.94 10.87 3.36
N THR A 389 -10.00 11.46 2.63
CA THR A 389 -8.78 10.83 2.11
C THR A 389 -7.56 11.70 2.46
N GLY A 390 -6.37 11.14 2.27
CA GLY A 390 -5.10 11.74 2.67
C GLY A 390 -4.02 10.66 2.80
N TYR A 391 -2.90 10.99 3.45
CA TYR A 391 -1.79 10.06 3.63
C TYR A 391 -1.36 9.99 5.09
N ASN A 392 -1.59 8.85 5.77
CA ASN A 392 -1.39 8.63 7.21
C ASN A 392 -2.43 9.31 8.14
N ILE A 393 -3.52 9.83 7.58
CA ILE A 393 -4.58 10.57 8.30
C ILE A 393 -5.18 9.82 9.49
N SER A 394 -5.27 8.49 9.45
CA SER A 394 -5.83 7.72 10.56
C SER A 394 -4.91 7.66 11.78
N ASN A 395 -3.58 7.64 11.57
CA ASN A 395 -2.60 7.46 12.65
C ASN A 395 -2.00 8.77 13.16
N PHE A 396 -1.90 9.78 12.29
CA PHE A 396 -1.34 11.09 12.62
C PHE A 396 -2.40 12.19 12.67
N ASP A 397 -2.95 12.61 11.52
CA ASP A 397 -3.72 13.85 11.39
C ASP A 397 -5.00 13.86 12.25
N PHE A 398 -5.82 12.81 12.17
CA PHE A 398 -7.05 12.73 12.95
C PHE A 398 -6.79 12.71 14.48
N PRO A 399 -5.91 11.83 15.02
CA PRO A 399 -5.53 11.90 16.43
C PRO A 399 -4.94 13.25 16.83
N TYR A 400 -4.02 13.81 16.03
CA TYR A 400 -3.32 15.06 16.36
C TYR A 400 -4.28 16.23 16.48
N LEU A 401 -5.18 16.40 15.51
CA LEU A 401 -6.20 17.45 15.54
C LEU A 401 -7.14 17.31 16.75
N LEU A 402 -7.62 16.09 17.04
CA LEU A 402 -8.53 15.85 18.17
C LEU A 402 -7.84 16.11 19.53
N ASP A 403 -6.61 15.62 19.71
CA ASP A 403 -5.84 15.83 20.94
C ASP A 403 -5.41 17.29 21.10
N ARG A 404 -5.06 17.99 20.01
CA ARG A 404 -4.69 19.41 20.04
C ARG A 404 -5.88 20.30 20.41
N ALA A 405 -7.03 20.09 19.79
CA ALA A 405 -8.25 20.82 20.10
C ALA A 405 -8.70 20.57 21.55
N LYS A 406 -8.57 19.34 22.05
CA LYS A 406 -8.82 18.99 23.45
C LYS A 406 -7.86 19.69 24.41
N HIS A 407 -6.56 19.76 24.08
CA HIS A 407 -5.56 20.49 24.86
C HIS A 407 -5.90 21.99 24.96
N LEU A 408 -6.23 22.61 23.82
CA LEU A 408 -6.63 24.01 23.72
C LEU A 408 -8.06 24.30 24.20
N LYS A 409 -8.83 23.27 24.58
CA LYS A 409 -10.24 23.35 25.02
C LYS A 409 -11.17 23.98 23.97
N VAL A 410 -10.94 23.69 22.69
CA VAL A 410 -11.80 24.15 21.58
C VAL A 410 -13.13 23.40 21.62
N SER A 411 -14.12 24.02 22.27
CA SER A 411 -15.45 23.43 22.48
C SER A 411 -16.13 23.02 21.17
N GLY A 412 -16.51 21.75 21.08
CA GLY A 412 -17.28 21.22 19.96
C GLY A 412 -16.46 20.87 18.72
N PHE A 413 -15.13 20.96 18.78
CA PHE A 413 -14.27 20.55 17.67
C PHE A 413 -14.42 19.06 17.35
N GLU A 414 -14.69 18.21 18.34
CA GLU A 414 -14.76 16.76 18.19
C GLU A 414 -15.99 16.24 17.42
N TYR A 415 -16.93 17.11 17.00
CA TYR A 415 -18.11 16.70 16.24
C TYR A 415 -17.86 16.80 14.73
N TRP A 416 -17.24 15.76 14.15
CA TRP A 416 -16.93 15.68 12.69
C TRP A 416 -17.92 14.82 11.89
N THR A 417 -18.67 13.97 12.58
CA THR A 417 -19.55 12.98 11.94
C THR A 417 -20.78 13.63 11.31
N ARG A 418 -21.56 12.88 10.53
CA ARG A 418 -22.88 13.32 10.06
C ARG A 418 -23.96 13.30 11.14
N ILE A 419 -23.67 12.83 12.35
CA ILE A 419 -24.55 12.81 13.52
C ILE A 419 -24.04 13.85 14.55
N PRO A 420 -24.69 15.02 14.71
CA PRO A 420 -24.20 16.09 15.59
C PRO A 420 -24.05 15.70 17.07
N SER A 421 -24.75 14.67 17.55
CA SER A 421 -24.61 14.16 18.92
C SER A 421 -23.46 13.17 19.11
N MET A 422 -22.75 12.77 18.05
CA MET A 422 -21.70 11.77 18.08
C MET A 422 -20.31 12.41 18.03
N GLN A 423 -19.56 12.30 19.13
CA GLN A 423 -18.16 12.73 19.21
C GLN A 423 -17.24 11.77 18.43
N SER A 424 -16.35 12.32 17.61
CA SER A 424 -15.22 11.61 17.00
C SER A 424 -14.10 11.40 18.02
N LYS A 425 -13.66 10.15 18.16
CA LYS A 425 -12.60 9.74 19.10
C LYS A 425 -11.65 8.77 18.42
N ALA A 426 -10.37 9.10 18.38
CA ALA A 426 -9.33 8.16 18.01
C ALA A 426 -9.21 7.05 19.08
N LYS A 427 -9.19 5.79 18.65
CA LYS A 427 -8.99 4.62 19.51
C LYS A 427 -7.84 3.79 18.98
N GLU A 428 -7.01 3.27 19.88
CA GLU A 428 -5.99 2.29 19.51
C GLU A 428 -6.63 0.98 19.08
N THR A 429 -6.14 0.41 17.99
CA THR A 429 -6.60 -0.83 17.39
C THR A 429 -5.41 -1.60 16.84
N ASN A 430 -5.42 -2.92 16.98
CA ASN A 430 -4.37 -3.77 16.42
C ASN A 430 -4.92 -4.57 15.23
N PHE A 431 -4.18 -4.57 14.12
CA PHE A 431 -4.44 -5.47 12.99
C PHE A 431 -3.29 -6.46 12.83
N SER A 432 -3.58 -7.74 13.03
CA SER A 432 -2.61 -8.83 12.91
C SER A 432 -3.04 -9.87 11.89
N SER A 433 -2.15 -10.18 10.93
CA SER A 433 -2.31 -11.29 9.99
C SER A 433 -0.96 -11.77 9.45
N LYS A 434 -0.88 -13.06 9.06
CA LYS A 434 0.34 -13.61 8.40
C LYS A 434 0.69 -12.88 7.09
N GLN A 435 -0.27 -12.25 6.40
CA GLN A 435 -0.07 -11.57 5.12
C GLN A 435 0.38 -10.11 5.28
N MET A 436 -0.22 -9.34 6.21
CA MET A 436 0.07 -7.90 6.36
C MET A 436 1.06 -7.58 7.50
N GLY A 437 1.38 -8.58 8.33
CA GLY A 437 2.13 -8.44 9.57
C GLY A 437 1.23 -8.12 10.77
N ASN A 438 1.87 -7.79 11.89
CA ASN A 438 1.23 -7.13 13.02
C ASN A 438 1.43 -5.62 12.90
N ARG A 439 0.37 -4.82 13.07
CA ARG A 439 0.44 -3.36 13.05
C ARG A 439 -0.54 -2.77 14.06
N ASP A 440 -0.03 -1.85 14.86
CA ASP A 440 -0.87 -0.97 15.66
C ASP A 440 -1.32 0.21 14.80
N THR A 441 -2.59 0.56 14.90
CA THR A 441 -3.29 1.52 14.05
C THR A 441 -4.30 2.28 14.89
N LYS A 442 -4.57 3.54 14.57
CA LYS A 442 -5.63 4.30 15.23
C LYS A 442 -6.88 4.32 14.35
N ALA A 443 -8.02 4.04 14.96
CA ALA A 443 -9.33 4.10 14.34
C ALA A 443 -10.13 5.27 14.93
N THR A 444 -10.43 6.28 14.11
CA THR A 444 -11.30 7.40 14.46
C THR A 444 -12.69 7.16 13.86
N ASN A 445 -13.77 7.47 14.56
CA ASN A 445 -15.12 7.38 13.98
C ASN A 445 -15.51 8.65 13.22
N THR A 446 -16.04 8.48 12.01
CA THR A 446 -16.51 9.54 11.10
C THR A 446 -17.91 9.22 10.58
N ASN A 447 -18.81 8.75 11.46
CA ASN A 447 -20.12 8.17 11.13
C ASN A 447 -20.85 8.93 9.99
N GLY A 448 -21.18 8.21 8.91
CA GLY A 448 -21.78 8.73 7.68
C GLY A 448 -20.78 9.21 6.61
N ARG A 449 -19.47 9.09 6.86
CA ARG A 449 -18.37 9.46 5.95
C ARG A 449 -17.35 8.32 5.88
N LEU A 450 -17.01 7.90 4.67
CA LEU A 450 -15.97 6.91 4.42
C LEU A 450 -14.57 7.49 4.72
N GLN A 451 -13.66 6.63 5.19
CA GLN A 451 -12.24 6.96 5.32
C GLN A 451 -11.43 6.15 4.32
N LEU A 452 -10.49 6.80 3.64
CA LEU A 452 -9.63 6.15 2.65
C LEU A 452 -8.20 6.70 2.82
N ASP A 453 -7.47 6.20 3.81
CA ASP A 453 -6.05 6.52 4.02
C ASP A 453 -5.20 5.80 2.96
N LEU A 454 -4.55 6.56 2.06
CA LEU A 454 -3.75 6.01 0.97
C LEU A 454 -2.52 5.26 1.48
N LEU A 455 -1.98 5.59 2.66
CA LEU A 455 -0.86 4.84 3.24
C LEU A 455 -1.28 3.41 3.55
N GLN A 456 -2.43 3.21 4.20
CA GLN A 456 -2.95 1.88 4.54
C GLN A 456 -3.27 1.07 3.29
N LEU A 457 -3.94 1.69 2.31
CA LEU A 457 -4.29 1.07 1.04
C LEU A 457 -3.04 0.59 0.30
N ILE A 458 -2.05 1.46 0.13
CA ILE A 458 -0.82 1.15 -0.62
C ILE A 458 0.05 0.14 0.14
N GLN A 459 0.12 0.20 1.47
CA GLN A 459 0.79 -0.84 2.27
C GLN A 459 0.09 -2.20 2.23
N ARG A 460 -1.19 -2.27 1.88
CA ARG A 460 -1.95 -3.52 1.74
C ARG A 460 -1.82 -4.11 0.34
N ASP A 461 -2.07 -3.29 -0.68
CA ASP A 461 -2.21 -3.74 -2.05
C ASP A 461 -0.88 -3.69 -2.84
N HIS A 462 0.12 -2.94 -2.36
CA HIS A 462 1.43 -2.80 -3.00
C HIS A 462 2.62 -3.17 -2.11
N HIS A 463 3.73 -3.46 -2.77
CA HIS A 463 4.88 -4.16 -2.20
C HIS A 463 6.19 -3.40 -2.46
N LEU A 464 6.30 -2.20 -1.86
CA LEU A 464 7.30 -1.18 -2.15
C LEU A 464 8.48 -1.17 -1.15
N ARG A 465 9.63 -0.61 -1.56
CA ARG A 465 10.82 -0.48 -0.69
C ARG A 465 10.63 0.57 0.39
N SER A 466 9.97 1.68 0.05
CA SER A 466 9.52 2.71 0.98
C SER A 466 8.04 2.99 0.75
N TYR A 467 7.39 3.51 1.78
CA TYR A 467 5.99 3.93 1.79
C TYR A 467 5.87 5.41 2.21
N THR A 468 6.92 6.22 2.01
CA THR A 468 6.82 7.69 2.11
C THR A 468 5.99 8.24 0.94
N LEU A 469 5.24 9.32 1.16
CA LEU A 469 4.43 9.95 0.10
C LEU A 469 5.29 10.34 -1.11
N ASN A 470 6.54 10.78 -0.89
CA ASN A 470 7.49 11.07 -1.97
C ASN A 470 7.87 9.82 -2.79
N SER A 471 8.25 8.72 -2.12
CA SER A 471 8.64 7.49 -2.83
C SER A 471 7.48 6.87 -3.62
N VAL A 472 6.28 6.91 -3.04
CA VAL A 472 5.03 6.44 -3.67
C VAL A 472 4.65 7.31 -4.87
N SER A 473 4.71 8.64 -4.74
CA SER A 473 4.45 9.57 -5.84
C SER A 473 5.46 9.39 -6.99
N ALA A 474 6.74 9.23 -6.67
CA ALA A 474 7.78 8.97 -7.67
C ALA A 474 7.54 7.65 -8.41
N ASN A 475 7.06 6.61 -7.72
CA ASN A 475 6.81 5.29 -8.29
C ASN A 475 5.57 5.23 -9.20
N PHE A 476 4.48 5.94 -8.85
CA PHE A 476 3.19 5.82 -9.57
C PHE A 476 2.82 7.03 -10.44
N LEU A 477 3.24 8.23 -10.05
CA LEU A 477 3.00 9.48 -10.80
C LEU A 477 4.22 9.89 -11.63
N GLY A 478 5.43 9.41 -11.29
CA GLY A 478 6.68 9.86 -11.89
C GLY A 478 7.18 11.21 -11.34
N GLU A 479 6.55 11.71 -10.27
CA GLU A 479 6.81 13.02 -9.70
C GLU A 479 7.46 12.92 -8.32
N GLN A 480 8.43 13.79 -8.05
CA GLN A 480 9.01 13.97 -6.72
C GLN A 480 8.46 15.24 -6.06
N LYS A 481 8.51 15.28 -4.72
CA LYS A 481 8.33 16.50 -3.94
C LYS A 481 9.66 16.91 -3.28
N GLU A 482 9.80 18.21 -3.02
CA GLU A 482 10.70 18.65 -1.94
C GLU A 482 10.15 18.05 -0.65
N ASP A 483 11.01 17.47 0.16
CA ASP A 483 10.66 16.81 1.42
C ASP A 483 11.21 17.69 2.54
N VAL A 484 10.37 18.57 3.11
CA VAL A 484 10.83 19.59 4.05
C VAL A 484 11.08 18.94 5.41
N HIS A 485 12.29 19.07 5.95
CA HIS A 485 12.61 18.48 7.25
C HIS A 485 11.81 19.17 8.36
N HIS A 486 11.25 18.41 9.31
CA HIS A 486 10.36 18.93 10.35
C HIS A 486 10.94 20.09 11.17
N THR A 487 12.26 20.12 11.40
CA THR A 487 12.95 21.23 12.09
C THR A 487 12.90 22.56 11.34
N MET A 488 12.71 22.53 10.02
CA MET A 488 12.69 23.71 9.14
C MET A 488 11.28 24.29 8.98
N ILE A 489 10.24 23.49 9.26
CA ILE A 489 8.84 23.95 9.25
C ILE A 489 8.66 25.11 10.24
N THR A 490 9.16 24.94 11.47
CA THR A 490 9.13 25.98 12.51
C THR A 490 9.93 27.24 12.14
N GLU A 491 11.04 27.10 11.40
CA GLU A 491 11.84 28.25 10.93
C GLU A 491 11.14 28.98 9.77
N LEU A 492 10.54 28.25 8.82
CA LEU A 492 9.74 28.81 7.73
C LEU A 492 8.47 29.51 8.24
N PHE A 493 7.82 28.96 9.28
CA PHE A 493 6.63 29.53 9.89
C PHE A 493 6.92 30.89 10.56
N ASN A 494 7.99 30.95 11.36
CA ASN A 494 8.42 32.16 12.08
C ASN A 494 9.09 33.22 11.18
N GLY A 495 9.18 32.98 9.86
CA GLY A 495 9.69 33.92 8.87
C GLY A 495 8.65 34.93 8.39
N THR A 496 8.64 35.19 7.07
CA THR A 496 7.76 36.18 6.42
C THR A 496 6.45 35.53 5.92
N PRO A 497 5.45 36.33 5.52
CA PRO A 497 4.28 35.83 4.80
C PRO A 497 4.63 34.96 3.57
N GLU A 498 5.75 35.22 2.88
CA GLU A 498 6.26 34.41 1.76
C GLU A 498 6.81 33.05 2.18
N SER A 499 7.48 32.94 3.34
CA SER A 499 7.95 31.63 3.83
C SER A 499 6.78 30.78 4.34
N ARG A 500 5.77 31.40 4.96
CA ARG A 500 4.48 30.75 5.25
C ARG A 500 3.71 30.35 3.98
N ARG A 501 3.77 31.16 2.91
CA ARG A 501 3.22 30.82 1.58
C ARG A 501 3.92 29.62 0.96
N ARG A 502 5.25 29.52 1.08
CA ARG A 502 6.00 28.34 0.61
C ARG A 502 5.57 27.08 1.37
N LEU A 503 5.35 27.18 2.69
CA LEU A 503 4.80 26.06 3.47
C LEU A 503 3.37 25.72 3.05
N ALA A 504 2.52 26.71 2.79
CA ALA A 504 1.14 26.49 2.34
C ALA A 504 1.08 25.81 0.97
N LEU A 505 2.01 26.11 0.05
CA LEU A 505 2.18 25.38 -1.21
C LEU A 505 2.64 23.93 -1.01
N TYR A 506 3.51 23.68 -0.01
CA TYR A 506 3.98 22.35 0.32
C TYR A 506 2.83 21.49 0.89
N CYS A 507 2.13 21.98 1.90
CA CYS A 507 0.95 21.32 2.49
C CYS A 507 -0.18 21.14 1.44
N LEU A 508 -0.43 22.12 0.56
CA LEU A 508 -1.41 21.97 -0.53
C LEU A 508 -1.01 20.90 -1.57
N LYS A 509 0.29 20.73 -1.83
CA LYS A 509 0.79 19.65 -2.69
C LYS A 509 0.63 18.30 -2.00
N ASP A 510 0.94 18.20 -0.71
CA ASP A 510 0.77 16.97 0.08
C ASP A 510 -0.71 16.61 0.28
N ALA A 511 -1.62 17.57 0.40
CA ALA A 511 -3.06 17.33 0.35
C ALA A 511 -3.55 16.86 -1.03
N TYR A 512 -2.90 17.26 -2.14
CA TYR A 512 -3.35 16.91 -3.50
C TYR A 512 -2.78 15.59 -4.05
N LEU A 513 -1.56 15.19 -3.64
CA LEU A 513 -0.95 13.94 -4.09
C LEU A 513 -1.78 12.67 -3.76
N PRO A 514 -2.43 12.52 -2.58
CA PRO A 514 -3.27 11.38 -2.25
C PRO A 514 -4.50 11.25 -3.16
N GLN A 515 -5.18 12.35 -3.48
CA GLN A 515 -6.25 12.37 -4.49
C GLN A 515 -5.74 11.84 -5.83
N ARG A 516 -4.61 12.37 -6.33
CA ARG A 516 -4.02 11.93 -7.61
C ARG A 516 -3.58 10.47 -7.60
N LEU A 517 -3.05 9.96 -6.47
CA LEU A 517 -2.69 8.55 -6.29
C LEU A 517 -3.93 7.66 -6.31
N MET A 518 -5.00 8.06 -5.62
CA MET A 518 -6.28 7.37 -5.58
C MET A 518 -6.88 7.24 -7.00
N ASP A 519 -6.89 8.32 -7.77
CA ASP A 519 -7.39 8.35 -9.15
C ASP A 519 -6.50 7.50 -10.08
N LYS A 520 -5.18 7.64 -9.99
CA LYS A 520 -4.19 6.92 -10.81
C LYS A 520 -4.24 5.40 -10.61
N LEU A 521 -4.55 4.95 -9.41
CA LEU A 521 -4.66 3.54 -9.02
C LEU A 521 -6.11 3.00 -9.09
N SER A 522 -7.08 3.86 -9.42
CA SER A 522 -8.52 3.57 -9.43
C SER A 522 -9.00 2.91 -8.12
N CYS A 523 -8.53 3.44 -7.00
CA CYS A 523 -8.74 2.86 -5.67
C CYS A 523 -10.23 2.76 -5.33
N LEU A 524 -11.00 3.81 -5.61
CA LEU A 524 -12.41 3.89 -5.25
C LEU A 524 -13.26 2.92 -6.07
N GLU A 525 -12.99 2.79 -7.37
CA GLU A 525 -13.62 1.82 -8.27
C GLU A 525 -13.35 0.39 -7.81
N ASN A 526 -12.06 0.07 -7.59
CA ASN A 526 -11.61 -1.26 -7.20
C ASN A 526 -12.24 -1.71 -5.87
N TYR A 527 -12.34 -0.81 -4.88
CA TYR A 527 -12.93 -1.11 -3.57
C TYR A 527 -14.46 -1.10 -3.59
N THR A 528 -15.09 -0.23 -4.39
CA THR A 528 -16.54 -0.25 -4.61
C THR A 528 -16.98 -1.58 -5.22
N GLU A 529 -16.31 -2.05 -6.28
CA GLU A 529 -16.61 -3.36 -6.87
C GLU A 529 -16.31 -4.52 -5.92
N MET A 530 -15.26 -4.44 -5.09
CA MET A 530 -15.02 -5.41 -4.03
C MET A 530 -16.18 -5.44 -3.01
N ALA A 531 -16.72 -4.29 -2.60
CA ALA A 531 -17.83 -4.19 -1.66
C ALA A 531 -19.14 -4.74 -2.27
N ARG A 532 -19.39 -4.45 -3.54
CA ARG A 532 -20.55 -4.93 -4.33
C ARG A 532 -20.51 -6.45 -4.57
N VAL A 533 -19.35 -7.00 -4.95
CA VAL A 533 -19.15 -8.43 -5.18
C VAL A 533 -19.26 -9.22 -3.88
N THR A 534 -18.59 -8.77 -2.81
CA THR A 534 -18.51 -9.53 -1.56
C THR A 534 -19.67 -9.24 -0.60
N GLY A 535 -20.45 -8.18 -0.85
CA GLY A 535 -21.64 -7.84 -0.08
C GLY A 535 -21.32 -7.42 1.35
N VAL A 536 -20.23 -6.69 1.58
CA VAL A 536 -19.82 -6.12 2.89
C VAL A 536 -19.75 -4.59 2.83
N PRO A 537 -19.88 -3.87 3.95
CA PRO A 537 -19.67 -2.42 4.00
C PRO A 537 -18.27 -2.01 3.48
N PHE A 538 -18.16 -0.83 2.85
CA PHE A 538 -16.88 -0.35 2.30
C PHE A 538 -15.78 -0.28 3.37
N ASN A 539 -16.07 0.29 4.53
CA ASN A 539 -15.12 0.41 5.65
C ASN A 539 -14.61 -0.95 6.19
N PHE A 540 -15.31 -2.07 5.94
CA PHE A 540 -14.81 -3.41 6.29
C PHE A 540 -13.68 -3.86 5.35
N LEU A 541 -13.55 -3.28 4.16
CA LEU A 541 -12.46 -3.61 3.24
C LEU A 541 -11.10 -3.12 3.72
N LEU A 542 -11.05 -2.04 4.53
CA LEU A 542 -9.81 -1.53 5.12
C LEU A 542 -9.59 -2.09 6.53
N SER A 543 -10.63 -2.11 7.36
CA SER A 543 -10.54 -2.51 8.78
C SER A 543 -10.56 -4.02 9.04
N ARG A 544 -10.91 -4.88 8.06
CA ARG A 544 -11.04 -6.34 8.24
C ARG A 544 -10.30 -7.14 7.16
N GLY A 545 -9.89 -8.35 7.53
CA GLY A 545 -9.26 -9.32 6.64
C GLY A 545 -10.22 -10.02 5.67
N GLN A 546 -9.72 -10.97 4.87
CA GLN A 546 -10.50 -11.64 3.83
C GLN A 546 -11.67 -12.49 4.35
N GLN A 547 -11.60 -13.00 5.59
CA GLN A 547 -12.62 -13.91 6.15
C GLN A 547 -14.04 -13.31 6.12
N VAL A 548 -14.22 -12.03 6.47
CA VAL A 548 -15.57 -11.41 6.54
C VAL A 548 -16.24 -11.33 5.17
N LYS A 549 -15.44 -11.13 4.10
CA LYS A 549 -15.91 -11.03 2.72
C LYS A 549 -16.50 -12.35 2.24
N PHE A 550 -15.82 -13.45 2.54
CA PHE A 550 -16.32 -14.79 2.20
C PHE A 550 -17.49 -15.20 3.10
N ILE A 551 -17.44 -14.91 4.40
CA ILE A 551 -18.55 -15.19 5.32
C ILE A 551 -19.85 -14.50 4.85
N SER A 552 -19.81 -13.24 4.39
CA SER A 552 -21.00 -12.57 3.82
C SER A 552 -21.59 -13.36 2.63
N GLN A 553 -20.75 -13.75 1.66
CA GLN A 553 -21.18 -14.56 0.51
C GLN A 553 -21.76 -15.93 0.93
N LEU A 554 -21.12 -16.61 1.89
CA LEU A 554 -21.57 -17.88 2.43
C LEU A 554 -22.96 -17.76 3.07
N PHE A 555 -23.19 -16.72 3.89
CA PHE A 555 -24.48 -16.48 4.52
C PHE A 555 -25.59 -16.13 3.52
N ARG A 556 -25.29 -15.35 2.47
CA ARG A 556 -26.25 -15.05 1.38
C ARG A 556 -26.71 -16.33 0.68
N LYS A 557 -25.77 -17.19 0.29
CA LYS A 557 -26.06 -18.45 -0.41
C LYS A 557 -26.68 -19.52 0.51
N ALA A 558 -26.31 -19.55 1.79
CA ALA A 558 -26.95 -20.39 2.79
C ALA A 558 -28.44 -20.02 2.98
N LEU A 559 -28.76 -18.72 3.01
CA LEU A 559 -30.13 -18.23 3.14
C LEU A 559 -31.02 -18.66 1.96
N GLU A 560 -30.52 -18.58 0.73
CA GLU A 560 -31.20 -19.06 -0.48
C GLU A 560 -31.60 -20.56 -0.39
N GLN A 561 -30.75 -21.38 0.25
CA GLN A 561 -30.96 -22.82 0.41
C GLN A 561 -31.56 -23.24 1.77
N LYS A 562 -32.01 -22.28 2.60
CA LYS A 562 -32.53 -22.52 3.97
C LYS A 562 -31.54 -23.27 4.89
N LEU A 563 -30.24 -23.11 4.63
CA LEU A 563 -29.15 -23.64 5.43
C LEU A 563 -28.87 -22.73 6.64
N VAL A 564 -28.47 -23.33 7.76
CA VAL A 564 -27.99 -22.63 8.95
C VAL A 564 -26.54 -22.97 9.25
N ILE A 565 -25.77 -21.97 9.70
CA ILE A 565 -24.31 -22.07 9.86
C ILE A 565 -23.97 -22.23 11.36
N PRO A 566 -23.30 -23.30 11.80
CA PRO A 566 -23.02 -23.53 13.22
C PRO A 566 -22.01 -22.51 13.75
N ASN A 567 -22.21 -22.09 15.00
CA ASN A 567 -21.26 -21.27 15.73
C ASN A 567 -20.18 -22.17 16.36
N LEU A 568 -19.16 -22.55 15.57
CA LEU A 568 -18.03 -23.33 16.06
C LEU A 568 -17.08 -22.46 16.92
N LYS A 569 -16.46 -23.05 17.95
CA LYS A 569 -15.39 -22.39 18.71
C LYS A 569 -14.11 -22.39 17.89
N SER A 570 -13.42 -21.25 17.84
CA SER A 570 -12.10 -21.14 17.19
C SER A 570 -11.02 -21.65 18.14
N GLU A 571 -10.63 -22.91 18.02
CA GLU A 571 -9.49 -23.46 18.72
C GLU A 571 -8.21 -23.19 17.92
N ALA A 572 -7.27 -22.48 18.54
CA ALA A 572 -5.98 -22.19 17.94
C ALA A 572 -5.08 -23.44 18.00
N SER A 573 -5.19 -24.30 17.00
CA SER A 573 -4.23 -25.38 16.78
C SER A 573 -3.03 -24.88 15.97
N ASP A 574 -1.84 -25.20 16.45
CA ASP A 574 -0.56 -25.01 15.76
C ASP A 574 -0.26 -26.12 14.72
N GLU A 575 -1.09 -27.19 14.68
CA GLU A 575 -0.93 -28.28 13.72
C GLU A 575 -1.18 -27.77 12.29
N GLN A 576 -0.20 -28.01 11.42
CA GLN A 576 -0.25 -27.63 10.01
C GLN A 576 -0.54 -28.87 9.17
N TYR A 577 -1.59 -28.81 8.34
CA TYR A 577 -1.90 -29.85 7.36
C TYR A 577 -0.92 -29.82 6.18
N GLU A 578 -0.78 -30.94 5.48
CA GLU A 578 0.14 -31.06 4.35
C GLU A 578 -0.24 -30.12 3.19
N GLY A 579 0.71 -29.25 2.81
CA GLY A 579 0.53 -28.22 1.78
C GLY A 579 0.71 -28.71 0.34
N ALA A 580 1.17 -27.79 -0.52
CA ALA A 580 1.46 -28.10 -1.92
C ALA A 580 2.82 -28.79 -2.11
N THR A 581 2.94 -29.61 -3.14
CA THR A 581 4.23 -30.15 -3.61
C THR A 581 4.97 -29.13 -4.47
N VAL A 582 6.29 -29.10 -4.34
CA VAL A 582 7.22 -28.42 -5.26
C VAL A 582 8.17 -29.48 -5.79
N ILE A 583 8.10 -29.75 -7.10
CA ILE A 583 8.97 -30.70 -7.80
C ILE A 583 10.43 -30.27 -7.58
N GLU A 584 11.35 -31.22 -7.36
CA GLU A 584 12.76 -30.88 -7.20
C GLU A 584 13.30 -30.30 -8.52
N PRO A 585 13.83 -29.07 -8.53
CA PRO A 585 14.34 -28.45 -9.75
C PRO A 585 15.56 -29.19 -10.28
N THR A 586 15.55 -29.52 -11.56
CA THR A 586 16.77 -29.80 -12.34
C THR A 586 17.52 -28.47 -12.52
N ARG A 587 18.39 -28.13 -11.56
CA ARG A 587 19.09 -26.84 -11.51
C ARG A 587 20.05 -26.71 -12.70
N GLY A 588 20.10 -25.53 -13.31
CA GLY A 588 20.91 -25.30 -14.50
C GLY A 588 20.61 -23.99 -15.20
N TYR A 589 21.48 -23.63 -16.13
CA TYR A 589 21.20 -22.67 -17.19
C TYR A 589 20.74 -23.43 -18.44
N TYR A 590 19.62 -22.99 -19.01
CA TYR A 590 18.98 -23.59 -20.17
C TYR A 590 19.03 -22.58 -21.33
N ASP A 591 19.84 -22.91 -22.33
CA ASP A 591 19.95 -22.24 -23.64
C ASP A 591 18.90 -22.73 -24.64
N VAL A 592 17.81 -23.34 -24.14
CA VAL A 592 16.70 -23.87 -24.92
C VAL A 592 15.36 -23.34 -24.39
N PRO A 593 14.35 -23.14 -25.26
CA PRO A 593 12.97 -22.84 -24.86
C PRO A 593 12.38 -23.78 -23.80
N ILE A 594 11.92 -23.21 -22.68
CA ILE A 594 11.21 -23.90 -21.60
C ILE A 594 9.75 -23.43 -21.56
N ALA A 595 8.81 -24.29 -21.98
CA ALA A 595 7.38 -23.98 -21.93
C ALA A 595 6.86 -24.06 -20.48
N THR A 596 6.04 -23.10 -20.07
CA THR A 596 5.36 -23.13 -18.75
C THR A 596 3.87 -23.32 -18.95
N LEU A 597 3.32 -24.36 -18.34
CA LEU A 597 1.88 -24.62 -18.29
C LEU A 597 1.37 -24.45 -16.85
N ASP A 598 0.23 -23.80 -16.68
CA ASP A 598 -0.33 -23.43 -15.36
C ASP A 598 -1.81 -23.83 -15.21
N PHE A 599 -2.23 -24.26 -14.02
CA PHE A 599 -3.61 -24.65 -13.75
C PHE A 599 -4.49 -23.42 -13.49
N ALA A 600 -5.44 -23.17 -14.38
CA ALA A 600 -6.30 -22.00 -14.31
C ALA A 600 -7.21 -22.01 -13.06
N SER A 601 -6.77 -21.33 -11.99
CA SER A 601 -7.43 -21.35 -10.66
C SER A 601 -7.51 -22.75 -10.04
N LEU A 602 -6.36 -23.44 -9.91
CA LEU A 602 -6.20 -24.80 -9.37
C LEU A 602 -7.17 -25.17 -8.23
N TYR A 603 -7.01 -24.58 -7.04
CA TYR A 603 -7.79 -24.98 -5.85
C TYR A 603 -9.31 -24.76 -6.02
N PRO A 604 -9.80 -23.59 -6.50
CA PRO A 604 -11.19 -23.45 -6.92
C PRO A 604 -11.69 -24.57 -7.86
N SER A 605 -10.92 -24.90 -8.90
CA SER A 605 -11.32 -25.92 -9.87
C SER A 605 -11.34 -27.33 -9.28
N ILE A 606 -10.43 -27.68 -8.37
CA ILE A 606 -10.45 -28.94 -7.60
C ILE A 606 -11.72 -29.03 -6.76
N MET A 607 -12.03 -27.99 -5.99
CA MET A 607 -13.21 -27.96 -5.12
C MET A 607 -14.51 -28.10 -5.92
N GLN A 608 -14.56 -27.53 -7.14
CA GLN A 608 -15.69 -27.71 -8.06
C GLN A 608 -15.76 -29.11 -8.66
N ALA A 609 -14.66 -29.61 -9.26
CA ALA A 609 -14.62 -30.88 -9.98
C ALA A 609 -14.93 -32.08 -9.07
N HIS A 610 -14.49 -32.01 -7.81
CA HIS A 610 -14.68 -33.06 -6.81
C HIS A 610 -15.77 -32.72 -5.78
N ASN A 611 -16.58 -31.68 -6.01
CA ASN A 611 -17.75 -31.32 -5.20
C ASN A 611 -17.42 -31.11 -3.69
N LEU A 612 -16.25 -30.58 -3.36
CA LEU A 612 -15.74 -30.45 -1.98
C LEU A 612 -16.42 -29.28 -1.26
N CYS A 613 -17.24 -29.59 -0.25
CA CYS A 613 -18.01 -28.60 0.50
C CYS A 613 -18.40 -29.10 1.89
N TYR A 614 -18.61 -28.18 2.83
CA TYR A 614 -19.22 -28.46 4.14
C TYR A 614 -20.51 -29.29 4.02
N THR A 615 -21.36 -29.00 3.03
CA THR A 615 -22.67 -29.65 2.82
C THR A 615 -22.58 -31.02 2.14
N THR A 616 -21.39 -31.41 1.67
CA THR A 616 -21.15 -32.67 0.94
C THR A 616 -20.21 -33.62 1.67
N LEU A 617 -19.44 -33.13 2.64
CA LEU A 617 -18.65 -33.94 3.58
C LEU A 617 -19.57 -34.96 4.28
N VAL A 618 -19.23 -36.24 4.22
CA VAL A 618 -20.05 -37.32 4.77
C VAL A 618 -19.18 -38.25 5.62
N SER A 619 -19.71 -38.73 6.74
CA SER A 619 -19.02 -39.67 7.63
C SER A 619 -19.38 -41.12 7.32
N LYS A 620 -18.54 -42.08 7.73
CA LYS A 620 -18.78 -43.53 7.55
C LYS A 620 -20.16 -43.97 8.07
N LYS A 621 -20.55 -43.51 9.27
CA LYS A 621 -21.87 -43.75 9.86
C LYS A 621 -23.03 -43.23 9.01
N ALA A 622 -22.84 -42.10 8.32
CA ALA A 622 -23.86 -41.54 7.43
C ALA A 622 -23.92 -42.25 6.07
N ILE A 623 -22.79 -42.75 5.55
CA ILE A 623 -22.74 -43.62 4.37
C ILE A 623 -23.58 -44.89 4.61
N GLU A 624 -23.37 -45.54 5.75
CA GLU A 624 -24.14 -46.71 6.20
C GLU A 624 -25.63 -46.39 6.38
N ALA A 625 -25.95 -45.33 7.15
CA ALA A 625 -27.33 -44.96 7.45
C ALA A 625 -28.17 -44.54 6.23
N PHE A 626 -27.54 -44.02 5.18
CA PHE A 626 -28.19 -43.61 3.93
C PHE A 626 -27.99 -44.61 2.76
N ASN A 627 -27.33 -45.75 3.00
CA ASN A 627 -27.00 -46.77 1.99
C ASN A 627 -26.31 -46.19 0.73
N LEU A 628 -25.38 -45.25 0.91
CA LEU A 628 -24.70 -44.58 -0.21
C LEU A 628 -23.67 -45.51 -0.86
N LYS A 629 -23.68 -45.60 -2.19
CA LYS A 629 -22.70 -46.41 -2.93
C LYS A 629 -21.43 -45.63 -3.23
N LYS A 630 -20.28 -46.28 -3.04
CA LYS A 630 -18.97 -45.72 -3.39
C LYS A 630 -18.87 -45.53 -4.90
N ASP A 631 -18.22 -44.45 -5.31
CA ASP A 631 -17.91 -44.05 -6.69
C ASP A 631 -19.17 -43.71 -7.56
N GLU A 632 -20.38 -43.93 -7.04
CA GLU A 632 -21.67 -43.48 -7.60
C GLU A 632 -22.28 -42.31 -6.79
N ASP A 633 -22.47 -42.51 -5.49
CA ASP A 633 -23.11 -41.55 -4.57
C ASP A 633 -22.11 -40.78 -3.71
N TYR A 634 -20.91 -41.31 -3.47
CA TYR A 634 -19.81 -40.62 -2.79
C TYR A 634 -18.43 -41.00 -3.32
N ILE A 635 -17.46 -40.10 -3.20
CA ILE A 635 -16.04 -40.32 -3.50
C ILE A 635 -15.20 -40.39 -2.21
N VAL A 636 -14.05 -41.06 -2.30
CA VAL A 636 -12.99 -40.99 -1.29
C VAL A 636 -11.86 -40.14 -1.86
N THR A 637 -11.41 -39.11 -1.14
CA THR A 637 -10.28 -38.26 -1.57
C THR A 637 -8.94 -38.97 -1.34
N PRO A 638 -7.83 -38.52 -1.94
CA PRO A 638 -6.53 -39.13 -1.67
C PRO A 638 -6.00 -38.83 -0.24
N ASN A 639 -6.70 -37.99 0.54
CA ASN A 639 -6.48 -37.80 1.98
C ASN A 639 -7.28 -38.81 2.84
N GLY A 640 -8.20 -39.57 2.24
CA GLY A 640 -9.06 -40.56 2.93
C GLY A 640 -10.44 -40.02 3.36
N ASP A 641 -10.71 -38.74 3.16
CA ASP A 641 -11.99 -38.11 3.48
C ASP A 641 -13.09 -38.52 2.47
N THR A 642 -14.35 -38.47 2.88
CA THR A 642 -15.50 -38.86 2.05
C THR A 642 -16.45 -37.71 1.77
N PHE A 643 -16.81 -37.53 0.49
CA PHE A 643 -17.73 -36.48 0.02
C PHE A 643 -18.77 -37.04 -0.94
N VAL A 644 -20.04 -36.64 -0.81
CA VAL A 644 -21.10 -37.07 -1.74
C VAL A 644 -20.94 -36.45 -3.13
N THR A 645 -21.35 -37.18 -4.16
CA THR A 645 -21.31 -36.71 -5.56
C THR A 645 -22.41 -35.70 -5.86
N ILE A 646 -22.31 -35.00 -6.99
CA ILE A 646 -23.30 -34.02 -7.46
C ILE A 646 -24.70 -34.66 -7.62
N LYS A 647 -24.76 -35.98 -7.90
CA LYS A 647 -25.99 -36.80 -7.94
C LYS A 647 -26.81 -36.68 -6.66
N GLN A 648 -26.14 -36.67 -5.50
CA GLN A 648 -26.77 -36.57 -4.18
C GLN A 648 -26.96 -35.11 -3.77
N ARG A 649 -25.95 -34.25 -3.99
CA ARG A 649 -26.02 -32.82 -3.70
C ARG A 649 -24.93 -32.02 -4.42
N LYS A 650 -25.29 -30.94 -5.10
CA LYS A 650 -24.32 -29.92 -5.57
C LYS A 650 -23.87 -29.04 -4.39
N GLY A 651 -22.61 -29.12 -3.98
CA GLY A 651 -22.09 -28.44 -2.80
C GLY A 651 -22.13 -26.90 -2.89
N LEU A 652 -22.45 -26.23 -1.77
CA LEU A 652 -22.58 -24.77 -1.70
C LEU A 652 -21.30 -24.03 -2.14
N LEU A 653 -20.11 -24.54 -1.78
CA LEU A 653 -18.84 -23.95 -2.18
C LEU A 653 -18.61 -24.05 -3.69
N ALA A 654 -18.97 -25.16 -4.32
CA ALA A 654 -18.85 -25.33 -5.76
C ALA A 654 -19.77 -24.35 -6.52
N GLN A 655 -20.99 -24.11 -6.00
CA GLN A 655 -21.92 -23.10 -6.55
C GLN A 655 -21.37 -21.67 -6.42
N ILE A 656 -20.88 -21.28 -5.23
CA ILE A 656 -20.24 -19.97 -5.00
C ILE A 656 -19.06 -19.76 -5.96
N LEU A 657 -18.19 -20.77 -6.11
CA LEU A 657 -17.04 -20.70 -7.01
C LEU A 657 -17.45 -20.62 -8.48
N GLU A 658 -18.54 -21.28 -8.88
CA GLU A 658 -19.06 -21.26 -10.24
C GLU A 658 -19.59 -19.87 -10.60
N GLU A 659 -20.38 -19.26 -9.72
CA GLU A 659 -20.87 -17.88 -9.88
C GLU A 659 -19.70 -16.87 -9.94
N LEU A 660 -18.74 -16.97 -9.01
CA LEU A 660 -17.58 -16.07 -8.98
C LEU A 660 -16.70 -16.19 -10.23
N LEU A 661 -16.43 -17.41 -10.71
CA LEU A 661 -15.60 -17.63 -11.90
C LEU A 661 -16.35 -17.30 -13.19
N ALA A 662 -17.66 -17.55 -13.27
CA ALA A 662 -18.50 -17.14 -14.40
C ALA A 662 -18.58 -15.62 -14.51
N ALA A 663 -18.86 -14.92 -13.40
CA ALA A 663 -18.85 -13.46 -13.33
C ALA A 663 -17.47 -12.89 -13.70
N ARG A 664 -16.37 -13.53 -13.26
CA ARG A 664 -15.01 -13.09 -13.61
C ARG A 664 -14.73 -13.27 -15.10
N LYS A 665 -15.15 -14.38 -15.69
CA LYS A 665 -15.05 -14.65 -17.14
C LYS A 665 -15.89 -13.66 -17.96
N GLN A 666 -17.01 -13.21 -17.41
CA GLN A 666 -17.84 -12.17 -18.03
C GLN A 666 -17.16 -10.79 -17.95
N ALA A 667 -16.75 -10.36 -16.77
CA ALA A 667 -16.03 -9.08 -16.58
C ALA A 667 -14.73 -9.01 -17.42
N LYS A 668 -13.98 -10.11 -17.57
CA LYS A 668 -12.82 -10.17 -18.48
C LYS A 668 -13.18 -10.03 -19.97
N ARG A 669 -14.36 -10.50 -20.39
CA ARG A 669 -14.82 -10.37 -21.79
C ARG A 669 -15.28 -8.94 -22.07
N GLU A 670 -16.04 -8.35 -21.16
CA GLU A 670 -16.43 -6.93 -21.20
C GLU A 670 -15.20 -6.01 -21.22
N LEU A 671 -14.23 -6.25 -20.33
CA LEU A 671 -12.97 -5.48 -20.26
C LEU A 671 -12.15 -5.50 -21.56
N ALA A 672 -12.24 -6.58 -22.34
CA ALA A 672 -11.49 -6.74 -23.57
C ALA A 672 -12.07 -5.96 -24.76
N VAL A 673 -13.39 -5.70 -24.75
CA VAL A 673 -14.09 -4.96 -25.82
C VAL A 673 -14.40 -3.51 -25.46
N GLU A 674 -14.41 -3.18 -24.17
CA GLU A 674 -14.63 -1.81 -23.70
C GLU A 674 -13.55 -0.86 -24.27
N THR A 675 -13.91 0.40 -24.46
CA THR A 675 -13.00 1.48 -24.89
C THR A 675 -12.87 2.56 -23.84
N ASP A 676 -13.94 2.84 -23.08
CA ASP A 676 -13.98 3.89 -22.07
C ASP A 676 -13.03 3.59 -20.90
N PRO A 677 -12.09 4.52 -20.55
CA PRO A 677 -11.12 4.29 -19.48
C PRO A 677 -11.75 4.05 -18.11
N PHE A 678 -12.88 4.68 -17.81
CA PHE A 678 -13.57 4.54 -16.53
C PHE A 678 -14.21 3.15 -16.40
N LYS A 679 -15.00 2.73 -17.39
CA LYS A 679 -15.57 1.37 -17.43
C LYS A 679 -14.49 0.30 -17.44
N LYS A 680 -13.34 0.52 -18.11
CA LYS A 680 -12.16 -0.36 -18.00
C LYS A 680 -11.65 -0.49 -16.58
N ALA A 681 -11.51 0.61 -15.84
CA ALA A 681 -11.08 0.59 -14.45
C ALA A 681 -12.06 -0.21 -13.57
N VAL A 682 -13.36 0.06 -13.68
CA VAL A 682 -14.43 -0.66 -12.97
C VAL A 682 -14.42 -2.16 -13.30
N LEU A 683 -14.38 -2.53 -14.59
CA LEU A 683 -14.37 -3.93 -15.02
C LEU A 683 -13.09 -4.68 -14.59
N ASN A 684 -11.95 -3.99 -14.56
CA ASN A 684 -10.71 -4.55 -14.02
C ASN A 684 -10.79 -4.74 -12.50
N GLY A 685 -11.30 -3.75 -11.76
CA GLY A 685 -11.56 -3.87 -10.32
C GLY A 685 -12.49 -5.04 -9.99
N ARG A 686 -13.57 -5.18 -10.76
CA ARG A 686 -14.52 -6.29 -10.65
C ARG A 686 -13.85 -7.65 -10.89
N GLN A 687 -13.06 -7.83 -11.96
CA GLN A 687 -12.39 -9.13 -12.20
C GLN A 687 -11.30 -9.44 -11.16
N LEU A 688 -10.62 -8.43 -10.62
CA LEU A 688 -9.67 -8.60 -9.50
C LEU A 688 -10.40 -8.99 -8.21
N ALA A 689 -11.50 -8.32 -7.87
CA ALA A 689 -12.32 -8.64 -6.70
C ALA A 689 -12.87 -10.08 -6.74
N LEU A 690 -13.35 -10.50 -7.91
CA LEU A 690 -13.83 -11.87 -8.13
C LEU A 690 -12.68 -12.89 -8.05
N LYS A 691 -11.48 -12.58 -8.56
CA LYS A 691 -10.28 -13.42 -8.41
C LYS A 691 -9.90 -13.61 -6.94
N ILE A 692 -9.82 -12.52 -6.19
CA ILE A 692 -9.43 -12.52 -4.77
C ILE A 692 -10.47 -13.28 -3.94
N SER A 693 -11.76 -13.09 -4.22
CA SER A 693 -12.86 -13.80 -3.55
C SER A 693 -12.80 -15.31 -3.80
N ALA A 694 -12.64 -15.73 -5.06
CA ALA A 694 -12.53 -17.15 -5.43
C ALA A 694 -11.31 -17.83 -4.77
N ASN A 695 -10.15 -17.18 -4.80
CA ASN A 695 -8.94 -17.70 -4.15
C ASN A 695 -9.05 -17.74 -2.61
N SER A 696 -9.89 -16.89 -2.00
CA SER A 696 -10.08 -16.83 -0.55
C SER A 696 -10.98 -17.95 0.00
N VAL A 697 -11.76 -18.64 -0.84
CA VAL A 697 -12.68 -19.72 -0.43
C VAL A 697 -11.93 -20.87 0.26
N TYR A 698 -10.91 -21.41 -0.41
CA TYR A 698 -9.99 -22.41 0.15
C TYR A 698 -9.29 -21.89 1.43
N GLY A 699 -8.90 -20.61 1.41
CA GLY A 699 -8.22 -19.97 2.54
C GLY A 699 -9.04 -19.93 3.83
N LEU A 700 -10.37 -19.97 3.77
CA LEU A 700 -11.20 -20.09 4.96
C LEU A 700 -11.21 -21.53 5.51
N THR A 701 -11.40 -22.54 4.66
CA THR A 701 -11.54 -23.93 5.14
C THR A 701 -10.29 -24.40 5.88
N GLY A 702 -9.11 -23.99 5.41
CA GLY A 702 -7.82 -24.26 6.06
C GLY A 702 -7.40 -23.31 7.19
N ALA A 703 -8.24 -22.35 7.61
CA ALA A 703 -7.90 -21.40 8.67
C ALA A 703 -8.41 -21.86 10.05
N THR A 704 -7.57 -22.60 10.80
CA THR A 704 -7.86 -23.04 12.19
C THR A 704 -8.30 -21.86 13.08
N THR A 705 -7.56 -20.75 13.03
CA THR A 705 -7.97 -19.46 13.62
C THR A 705 -9.03 -18.76 12.74
N GLY A 706 -10.25 -19.29 12.75
CA GLY A 706 -11.37 -18.77 11.94
C GLY A 706 -12.76 -19.19 12.46
N LYS A 707 -13.82 -18.66 11.82
CA LYS A 707 -15.22 -18.91 12.21
C LYS A 707 -15.79 -20.28 11.76
N LEU A 708 -15.22 -20.90 10.73
CA LEU A 708 -15.74 -22.14 10.15
C LEU A 708 -14.61 -22.97 9.50
N PRO A 709 -13.59 -23.40 10.27
CA PRO A 709 -12.56 -24.32 9.77
C PRO A 709 -13.19 -25.65 9.33
N CYS A 710 -12.59 -26.27 8.33
CA CYS A 710 -12.85 -27.65 7.90
C CYS A 710 -11.58 -28.13 7.18
N LEU A 711 -10.71 -28.79 7.95
CA LEU A 711 -9.40 -29.21 7.48
C LEU A 711 -9.52 -30.30 6.42
N GLU A 712 -10.55 -31.14 6.50
CA GLU A 712 -10.87 -32.22 5.57
C GLU A 712 -11.02 -31.69 4.12
N ILE A 713 -11.62 -30.52 3.94
CA ILE A 713 -11.71 -29.86 2.62
C ILE A 713 -10.34 -29.32 2.20
N ALA A 714 -9.59 -28.71 3.12
CA ALA A 714 -8.29 -28.11 2.82
C ALA A 714 -7.23 -29.16 2.44
N SER A 715 -7.06 -30.21 3.26
CA SER A 715 -6.15 -31.33 3.03
C SER A 715 -6.52 -32.14 1.79
N SER A 716 -7.83 -32.39 1.57
CA SER A 716 -8.29 -33.02 0.32
C SER A 716 -7.96 -32.18 -0.90
N THR A 717 -8.14 -30.85 -0.83
CA THR A 717 -7.83 -29.93 -1.94
C THR A 717 -6.33 -29.92 -2.25
N THR A 718 -5.45 -29.85 -1.23
CA THR A 718 -4.00 -29.92 -1.47
C THR A 718 -3.57 -31.29 -1.97
N SER A 719 -4.14 -32.37 -1.42
CA SER A 719 -3.86 -33.76 -1.81
C SER A 719 -4.21 -34.05 -3.28
N PHE A 720 -5.37 -33.58 -3.76
CA PHE A 720 -5.69 -33.59 -5.18
C PHE A 720 -4.67 -32.78 -6.01
N GLY A 721 -4.27 -31.60 -5.55
CA GLY A 721 -3.23 -30.79 -6.20
C GLY A 721 -1.89 -31.52 -6.35
N ARG A 722 -1.43 -32.19 -5.28
CA ARG A 722 -0.20 -33.02 -5.29
C ARG A 722 -0.30 -34.16 -6.31
N LYS A 723 -1.45 -34.84 -6.39
CA LYS A 723 -1.67 -35.91 -7.37
C LYS A 723 -1.80 -35.40 -8.82
N MET A 724 -2.37 -34.22 -9.01
CA MET A 724 -2.56 -33.61 -10.33
C MET A 724 -1.25 -33.12 -10.95
N ILE A 725 -0.34 -32.54 -10.16
CA ILE A 725 0.95 -32.07 -10.69
C ILE A 725 1.86 -33.25 -11.07
N GLU A 726 1.88 -34.34 -10.29
CA GLU A 726 2.65 -35.54 -10.66
C GLU A 726 2.06 -36.23 -11.90
N LYS A 727 0.73 -36.43 -11.97
CA LYS A 727 0.07 -36.94 -13.18
C LYS A 727 0.34 -36.07 -14.41
N THR A 728 0.40 -34.75 -14.24
CA THR A 728 0.73 -33.82 -15.34
C THR A 728 2.14 -34.06 -15.86
N LYS A 729 3.11 -34.28 -14.96
CA LYS A 729 4.48 -34.64 -15.33
C LYS A 729 4.53 -35.99 -16.07
N GLU A 730 3.92 -37.03 -15.50
CA GLU A 730 3.84 -38.36 -16.13
C GLU A 730 3.22 -38.31 -17.54
N GLU A 731 2.10 -37.62 -17.71
CA GLU A 731 1.39 -37.51 -19.00
C GLU A 731 2.18 -36.71 -20.05
N VAL A 732 3.03 -35.76 -19.64
CA VAL A 732 3.91 -35.02 -20.55
C VAL A 732 5.09 -35.89 -20.98
N GLU A 733 5.84 -36.47 -20.03
CA GLU A 733 7.05 -37.25 -20.30
C GLU A 733 6.73 -38.56 -21.07
N ASN A 734 5.58 -39.18 -20.79
CA ASN A 734 5.11 -40.37 -21.52
C ASN A 734 4.54 -40.08 -22.92
N ARG A 735 4.08 -38.86 -23.21
CA ARG A 735 3.50 -38.50 -24.52
C ARG A 735 4.56 -37.93 -25.48
N TYR A 736 5.34 -36.96 -25.01
CA TYR A 736 6.26 -36.18 -25.85
C TYR A 736 7.66 -36.79 -25.79
N ASN A 737 7.85 -37.92 -26.49
CA ASN A 737 9.11 -38.65 -26.55
C ASN A 737 9.39 -39.22 -27.94
N ILE A 738 10.64 -39.64 -28.15
CA ILE A 738 11.14 -40.13 -29.44
C ILE A 738 10.38 -41.39 -29.89
N ALA A 739 10.02 -42.27 -28.94
CA ALA A 739 9.25 -43.49 -29.23
C ALA A 739 7.85 -43.18 -29.81
N ASN A 740 7.25 -42.05 -29.45
CA ASN A 740 5.97 -41.56 -29.97
C ASN A 740 6.11 -40.67 -31.22
N GLY A 741 7.31 -40.56 -31.81
CA GLY A 741 7.56 -39.80 -33.04
C GLY A 741 7.84 -38.31 -32.85
N TYR A 742 8.11 -37.84 -31.63
CA TYR A 742 8.60 -36.48 -31.40
C TYR A 742 10.13 -36.39 -31.57
N SER A 743 10.67 -35.17 -31.75
CA SER A 743 12.10 -34.96 -32.05
C SER A 743 13.04 -35.24 -30.88
N HIS A 744 12.54 -35.13 -29.64
CA HIS A 744 13.30 -35.29 -28.40
C HIS A 744 12.39 -35.85 -27.30
N ASP A 745 13.01 -36.35 -26.22
CA ASP A 745 12.30 -36.69 -24.99
C ASP A 745 12.08 -35.44 -24.14
N ALA A 746 10.81 -35.10 -23.92
CA ALA A 746 10.41 -33.97 -23.10
C ALA A 746 10.64 -34.28 -21.60
N GLN A 747 11.07 -33.28 -20.85
CA GLN A 747 11.39 -33.40 -19.42
C GLN A 747 10.74 -32.27 -18.62
N VAL A 748 10.09 -32.59 -17.50
CA VAL A 748 9.60 -31.59 -16.55
C VAL A 748 10.73 -31.23 -15.57
N ILE A 749 11.42 -30.13 -15.87
CA ILE A 749 12.60 -29.68 -15.12
C ILE A 749 12.27 -28.95 -13.81
N TYR A 750 11.02 -28.49 -13.65
CA TYR A 750 10.52 -27.88 -12.41
C TYR A 750 8.98 -27.84 -12.39
N GLY A 751 8.42 -27.71 -11.19
CA GLY A 751 7.02 -27.38 -10.98
C GLY A 751 6.79 -26.85 -9.57
N ASP A 752 5.92 -25.85 -9.44
CA ASP A 752 5.56 -25.23 -8.17
C ASP A 752 4.04 -25.14 -8.07
N THR A 753 3.45 -26.01 -7.23
CA THR A 753 2.02 -26.02 -6.86
C THR A 753 1.03 -26.22 -8.02
N ASP A 754 0.86 -25.21 -8.87
CA ASP A 754 -0.09 -25.10 -9.98
C ASP A 754 0.58 -25.07 -11.36
N SER A 755 1.90 -24.86 -11.43
CA SER A 755 2.64 -24.74 -12.69
C SER A 755 3.70 -25.82 -12.90
N VAL A 756 3.89 -26.24 -14.15
CA VAL A 756 4.97 -27.13 -14.61
C VAL A 756 5.79 -26.47 -15.71
N MET A 757 7.11 -26.75 -15.72
CA MET A 757 8.07 -26.19 -16.66
C MET A 757 8.71 -27.32 -17.47
N ILE A 758 8.44 -27.32 -18.77
CA ILE A 758 8.70 -28.42 -19.69
C ILE A 758 9.81 -28.01 -20.66
N LYS A 759 10.87 -28.81 -20.68
CA LYS A 759 11.90 -28.78 -21.71
C LYS A 759 11.48 -29.74 -22.81
N PHE A 760 11.04 -29.24 -23.97
CA PHE A 760 10.70 -30.06 -25.14
C PHE A 760 11.92 -30.44 -26.00
N GLY A 761 13.10 -29.89 -25.72
CA GLY A 761 14.35 -30.21 -26.44
C GLY A 761 14.59 -29.41 -27.72
N THR A 762 13.54 -28.97 -28.42
CA THR A 762 13.69 -28.05 -29.57
C THR A 762 14.37 -26.73 -29.18
N LYS A 763 15.11 -26.15 -30.13
CA LYS A 763 15.70 -24.81 -30.05
C LYS A 763 14.82 -23.72 -30.66
N ASP A 764 13.78 -24.09 -31.42
CA ASP A 764 12.84 -23.12 -31.96
C ASP A 764 11.81 -22.69 -30.92
N LEU A 765 11.70 -21.38 -30.73
CA LEU A 765 10.74 -20.77 -29.83
C LEU A 765 9.30 -20.97 -30.30
N GLN A 766 9.05 -20.94 -31.61
CA GLN A 766 7.70 -21.05 -32.16
C GLN A 766 7.17 -22.50 -32.06
N GLU A 767 7.99 -23.49 -32.36
CA GLU A 767 7.73 -24.90 -32.11
C GLU A 767 7.48 -25.17 -30.61
N ALA A 768 8.31 -24.63 -29.71
CA ALA A 768 8.13 -24.80 -28.27
C ALA A 768 6.81 -24.21 -27.75
N MET A 769 6.38 -23.05 -28.28
CA MET A 769 5.05 -22.48 -27.98
C MET A 769 3.92 -23.39 -28.49
N LYS A 770 4.03 -23.90 -29.71
CA LYS A 770 3.05 -24.81 -30.31
C LYS A 770 2.91 -26.12 -29.54
N LEU A 771 4.04 -26.73 -29.15
CA LEU A 771 4.07 -27.93 -28.30
C LEU A 771 3.52 -27.66 -26.90
N GLY A 772 3.80 -26.48 -26.32
CA GLY A 772 3.19 -26.05 -25.06
C GLY A 772 1.67 -25.94 -25.14
N GLU A 773 1.14 -25.35 -26.22
CA GLU A 773 -0.30 -25.32 -26.48
C GLU A 773 -0.92 -26.71 -26.66
N GLU A 774 -0.28 -27.59 -27.45
CA GLU A 774 -0.71 -28.98 -27.66
C GLU A 774 -0.75 -29.75 -26.34
N ALA A 775 0.32 -29.67 -25.53
CA ALA A 775 0.42 -30.30 -24.23
C ALA A 775 -0.64 -29.77 -23.26
N SER A 776 -0.91 -28.46 -23.23
CA SER A 776 -1.95 -27.88 -22.38
C SER A 776 -3.34 -28.45 -22.70
N LYS A 777 -3.66 -28.65 -23.98
CA LYS A 777 -4.93 -29.22 -24.47
C LYS A 777 -5.01 -30.73 -24.19
N TYR A 778 -3.95 -31.48 -24.49
CA TYR A 778 -3.85 -32.92 -24.23
C TYR A 778 -3.99 -33.25 -22.74
N VAL A 779 -3.20 -32.60 -21.88
CA VAL A 779 -3.21 -32.84 -20.43
C VAL A 779 -4.56 -32.42 -19.82
N SER A 780 -5.15 -31.30 -20.26
CA SER A 780 -6.49 -30.88 -19.79
C SER A 780 -7.56 -31.94 -20.03
N ALA A 781 -7.48 -32.71 -21.12
CA ALA A 781 -8.43 -33.79 -21.41
C ALA A 781 -8.30 -35.00 -20.46
N LYS A 782 -7.21 -35.09 -19.68
CA LYS A 782 -6.98 -36.16 -18.68
C LYS A 782 -7.55 -35.84 -17.29
N PHE A 783 -8.20 -34.68 -17.13
CA PHE A 783 -8.80 -34.21 -15.87
C PHE A 783 -10.30 -33.95 -15.99
N VAL A 784 -10.99 -33.93 -14.85
CA VAL A 784 -12.43 -33.68 -14.76
C VAL A 784 -12.69 -32.17 -14.90
N LYS A 785 -13.59 -31.77 -15.81
CA LYS A 785 -14.02 -30.37 -15.97
C LYS A 785 -14.56 -29.83 -14.63
N PRO A 786 -14.25 -28.57 -14.23
CA PRO A 786 -13.67 -27.49 -15.02
C PRO A 786 -12.13 -27.40 -14.97
N ILE A 787 -11.42 -28.39 -14.39
CA ILE A 787 -9.96 -28.39 -14.35
C ILE A 787 -9.40 -28.30 -15.77
N LYS A 788 -8.48 -27.35 -15.98
CA LYS A 788 -7.72 -27.19 -17.22
C LYS A 788 -6.36 -26.59 -16.93
N LEU A 789 -5.41 -26.96 -17.77
CA LEU A 789 -4.07 -26.43 -17.84
C LEU A 789 -4.02 -25.44 -19.02
N GLU A 790 -3.45 -24.26 -18.82
CA GLU A 790 -3.27 -23.24 -19.84
C GLU A 790 -1.78 -23.09 -20.15
N PHE A 791 -1.42 -22.98 -21.44
CA PHE A 791 -0.11 -22.48 -21.82
C PHE A 791 -0.02 -20.99 -21.45
N GLU A 792 0.93 -20.62 -20.60
CA GLU A 792 1.08 -19.23 -20.14
C GLU A 792 2.18 -18.49 -20.93
N LYS A 793 3.31 -19.15 -21.17
CA LYS A 793 4.56 -18.52 -21.63
C LYS A 793 5.64 -19.54 -21.99
N VAL A 794 6.69 -19.07 -22.65
CA VAL A 794 8.00 -19.74 -22.73
C VAL A 794 9.06 -18.88 -22.02
N TYR A 795 10.01 -19.52 -21.35
CA TYR A 795 11.27 -18.90 -20.96
C TYR A 795 12.40 -19.26 -21.93
N PHE A 796 13.11 -18.27 -22.46
CA PHE A 796 14.26 -18.51 -23.35
C PHE A 796 15.22 -17.31 -23.40
N PRO A 797 16.45 -17.40 -22.88
CA PRO A 797 17.00 -18.46 -22.03
C PRO A 797 16.36 -18.50 -20.63
N TYR A 798 16.62 -19.57 -19.88
CA TYR A 798 16.08 -19.81 -18.53
C TYR A 798 17.17 -20.25 -17.54
N LEU A 799 17.20 -19.62 -16.35
CA LEU A 799 18.15 -19.92 -15.27
C LEU A 799 17.39 -20.39 -14.02
N LEU A 800 17.50 -21.68 -13.73
CA LEU A 800 16.84 -22.32 -12.59
C LEU A 800 17.84 -22.59 -11.47
N ILE A 801 17.77 -21.79 -10.41
CA ILE A 801 18.73 -21.80 -9.30
C ILE A 801 18.29 -22.77 -8.20
N ASN A 802 17.04 -22.67 -7.74
CA ASN A 802 16.50 -23.49 -6.65
C ASN A 802 14.96 -23.39 -6.61
N LYS A 803 14.31 -24.11 -5.69
CA LYS A 803 12.87 -23.98 -5.41
C LYS A 803 12.53 -22.51 -5.16
N LYS A 804 11.54 -22.03 -5.92
CA LYS A 804 11.05 -20.63 -5.93
C LYS A 804 12.12 -19.57 -6.25
N ARG A 805 13.22 -19.97 -6.91
CA ARG A 805 14.35 -19.09 -7.29
C ARG A 805 14.80 -19.34 -8.72
N TYR A 806 14.39 -18.46 -9.63
CA TYR A 806 14.72 -18.56 -11.06
C TYR A 806 14.60 -17.22 -11.77
N ALA A 807 15.26 -17.12 -12.93
CA ALA A 807 15.20 -15.98 -13.85
C ALA A 807 15.05 -16.46 -15.30
N GLY A 808 14.48 -15.65 -16.17
CA GLY A 808 14.45 -15.94 -17.61
C GLY A 808 13.80 -14.81 -18.40
N LEU A 809 14.01 -14.79 -19.73
CA LEU A 809 13.24 -13.90 -20.59
C LEU A 809 11.85 -14.49 -20.81
N TYR A 810 10.83 -13.70 -20.53
CA TYR A 810 9.41 -14.07 -20.58
C TYR A 810 8.87 -13.81 -21.99
N TRP A 811 8.41 -14.85 -22.68
CA TRP A 811 7.85 -14.74 -24.04
C TRP A 811 6.41 -15.23 -24.06
N THR A 812 5.48 -14.34 -24.44
CA THR A 812 4.09 -14.71 -24.82
C THR A 812 3.88 -14.78 -26.33
N LYS A 813 4.82 -14.24 -27.11
CA LYS A 813 4.84 -14.27 -28.58
C LYS A 813 6.27 -14.51 -29.08
N PRO A 814 6.48 -15.09 -30.27
CA PRO A 814 7.81 -15.48 -30.72
C PRO A 814 8.69 -14.30 -31.20
N GLU A 815 8.12 -13.13 -31.53
CA GLU A 815 8.88 -12.05 -32.18
C GLU A 815 9.72 -11.22 -31.20
N LYS A 816 9.28 -11.11 -29.94
CA LYS A 816 9.96 -10.29 -28.92
C LYS A 816 9.58 -10.72 -27.50
N TYR A 817 10.57 -10.78 -26.61
CA TYR A 817 10.35 -10.99 -25.18
C TYR A 817 9.61 -9.81 -24.54
N ASP A 818 8.70 -10.12 -23.61
CA ASP A 818 7.92 -9.12 -22.88
C ASP A 818 8.74 -8.42 -21.79
N LYS A 819 9.55 -9.21 -21.04
CA LYS A 819 10.39 -8.74 -19.93
C LYS A 819 11.39 -9.82 -19.49
N MET A 820 12.39 -9.42 -18.71
CA MET A 820 13.14 -10.35 -17.86
C MET A 820 12.34 -10.60 -16.58
N ASP A 821 11.92 -11.84 -16.34
CA ASP A 821 11.23 -12.23 -15.11
C ASP A 821 12.23 -12.76 -14.08
N THR A 822 12.04 -12.39 -12.81
CA THR A 822 12.87 -12.88 -11.70
C THR A 822 12.00 -13.23 -10.50
N LYS A 823 12.07 -14.48 -10.03
CA LYS A 823 11.31 -14.97 -8.87
C LYS A 823 12.25 -15.33 -7.74
N GLY A 824 12.00 -14.81 -6.53
CA GLY A 824 12.73 -15.15 -5.30
C GLY A 824 14.23 -14.79 -5.26
N ILE A 825 14.77 -14.22 -6.33
CA ILE A 825 16.15 -13.72 -6.45
C ILE A 825 16.25 -12.36 -5.74
N GLU A 826 17.47 -12.00 -5.35
CA GLU A 826 17.82 -10.77 -4.65
C GLU A 826 17.39 -9.47 -5.37
N THR A 827 17.07 -9.50 -6.68
CA THR A 827 16.53 -8.38 -7.49
C THR A 827 15.17 -7.87 -7.01
N VAL A 828 14.33 -8.75 -6.47
CA VAL A 828 12.95 -8.43 -6.01
C VAL A 828 12.83 -8.40 -4.49
N ARG A 829 13.95 -8.55 -3.77
CA ARG A 829 14.02 -8.62 -2.31
C ARG A 829 14.41 -7.27 -1.70
N ARG A 830 13.74 -6.89 -0.61
CA ARG A 830 13.90 -5.57 0.04
C ARG A 830 14.87 -5.57 1.24
N ASP A 831 15.48 -6.70 1.56
CA ASP A 831 16.34 -6.90 2.73
C ASP A 831 17.86 -6.84 2.43
N ASN A 832 18.23 -6.65 1.16
CA ASN A 832 19.60 -6.46 0.69
C ASN A 832 19.90 -4.97 0.45
N CYS A 833 21.18 -4.60 0.30
CA CYS A 833 21.54 -3.27 -0.18
C CYS A 833 21.28 -3.10 -1.69
N LEU A 834 21.14 -1.85 -2.14
CA LEU A 834 20.85 -1.52 -3.54
C LEU A 834 21.96 -1.99 -4.50
N LEU A 835 23.21 -2.06 -4.05
CA LEU A 835 24.34 -2.59 -4.81
C LEU A 835 24.07 -4.02 -5.30
N VAL A 836 23.63 -4.93 -4.41
CA VAL A 836 23.32 -6.32 -4.79
C VAL A 836 22.23 -6.35 -5.84
N GLN A 837 21.18 -5.55 -5.66
CA GLN A 837 20.07 -5.47 -6.61
C GLN A 837 20.56 -5.06 -8.01
N THR A 838 21.31 -3.94 -8.09
CA THR A 838 21.85 -3.41 -9.35
C THR A 838 22.85 -4.35 -10.03
N VAL A 839 23.76 -4.96 -9.25
CA VAL A 839 24.76 -5.89 -9.80
C VAL A 839 24.08 -7.14 -10.34
N ILE A 840 23.18 -7.75 -9.58
CA ILE A 840 22.50 -8.98 -9.99
C ILE A 840 21.57 -8.72 -11.17
N GLU A 841 20.85 -7.60 -11.20
CA GLU A 841 20.01 -7.23 -12.35
C GLU A 841 20.84 -7.00 -13.62
N LYS A 842 21.97 -6.29 -13.53
CA LYS A 842 22.87 -6.08 -14.68
C LYS A 842 23.54 -7.39 -15.12
N VAL A 843 23.99 -8.24 -14.20
CA VAL A 843 24.56 -9.56 -14.52
C VAL A 843 23.52 -10.45 -15.21
N LEU A 844 22.28 -10.51 -14.71
CA LEU A 844 21.22 -11.27 -15.36
C LEU A 844 20.88 -10.70 -16.74
N ARG A 845 20.87 -9.38 -16.91
CA ARG A 845 20.71 -8.76 -18.24
C ARG A 845 21.84 -9.17 -19.20
N MET A 846 23.10 -9.06 -18.77
CA MET A 846 24.25 -9.43 -19.61
C MET A 846 24.23 -10.91 -20.00
N ILE A 847 23.81 -11.80 -19.10
CA ILE A 847 23.74 -13.25 -19.34
C ILE A 847 22.51 -13.67 -20.16
N LEU A 848 21.34 -13.05 -19.93
CA LEU A 848 20.06 -13.49 -20.53
C LEU A 848 19.68 -12.72 -21.80
N ILE A 849 20.02 -11.43 -21.89
CA ILE A 849 19.69 -10.55 -23.02
C ILE A 849 20.91 -10.37 -23.92
N ASP A 850 22.02 -9.90 -23.36
CA ASP A 850 23.21 -9.55 -24.15
C ASP A 850 24.07 -10.79 -24.49
N GLN A 851 23.77 -11.94 -23.87
CA GLN A 851 24.47 -13.24 -23.97
C GLN A 851 25.98 -13.21 -23.69
N ASP A 852 26.46 -12.16 -23.03
CA ASP A 852 27.88 -11.93 -22.71
C ASP A 852 28.22 -12.35 -21.28
N VAL A 853 28.54 -13.64 -21.12
CA VAL A 853 29.02 -14.21 -19.86
C VAL A 853 30.43 -13.72 -19.50
N GLN A 854 31.25 -13.28 -20.47
CA GLN A 854 32.61 -12.80 -20.19
C GLN A 854 32.58 -11.37 -19.62
N GLY A 855 31.92 -10.43 -20.29
CA GLY A 855 31.71 -9.08 -19.76
C GLY A 855 30.95 -9.08 -18.43
N ALA A 856 30.04 -10.05 -18.20
CA ALA A 856 29.41 -10.22 -16.89
C ALA A 856 30.43 -10.59 -15.79
N GLN A 857 31.42 -11.44 -16.08
CA GLN A 857 32.51 -11.77 -15.14
C GLN A 857 33.45 -10.57 -14.92
N GLU A 858 33.80 -9.84 -15.97
CA GLU A 858 34.67 -8.66 -15.89
C GLU A 858 34.00 -7.53 -15.10
N TYR A 859 32.73 -7.23 -15.36
CA TYR A 859 31.92 -6.27 -14.61
C TYR A 859 31.81 -6.63 -13.12
N VAL A 860 31.69 -7.92 -12.78
CA VAL A 860 31.69 -8.38 -11.38
C VAL A 860 33.06 -8.16 -10.72
N LYS A 861 34.16 -8.50 -11.40
CA LYS A 861 35.52 -8.26 -10.88
C LYS A 861 35.79 -6.77 -10.67
N GLU A 862 35.42 -5.92 -11.61
CA GLU A 862 35.49 -4.45 -11.51
C GLU A 862 34.68 -3.94 -10.31
N THR A 863 33.42 -4.37 -10.18
CA THR A 863 32.55 -3.94 -9.08
C THR A 863 33.09 -4.37 -7.70
N ILE A 864 33.69 -5.57 -7.61
CA ILE A 864 34.35 -6.03 -6.38
C ILE A 864 35.61 -5.21 -6.08
N ALA A 865 36.42 -4.89 -7.09
CA ALA A 865 37.57 -4.01 -6.93
C ALA A 865 37.17 -2.62 -6.44
N ASP A 866 36.12 -2.02 -7.02
CA ASP A 866 35.60 -0.72 -6.61
C ASP A 866 34.99 -0.74 -5.20
N LEU A 867 34.38 -1.85 -4.78
CA LEU A 867 33.90 -2.02 -3.40
C LEU A 867 35.07 -2.06 -2.41
N LEU A 868 36.11 -2.85 -2.69
CA LEU A 868 37.28 -3.01 -1.80
C LEU A 868 38.19 -1.77 -1.81
N GLN A 869 38.18 -0.99 -2.89
CA GLN A 869 38.87 0.30 -3.01
C GLN A 869 38.04 1.49 -2.48
N ASN A 870 36.86 1.23 -1.89
CA ASN A 870 35.97 2.24 -1.32
C ASN A 870 35.50 3.32 -2.32
N LYS A 871 35.37 2.95 -3.60
CA LYS A 871 34.85 3.80 -4.69
C LYS A 871 33.34 3.69 -4.87
N VAL A 872 32.73 2.60 -4.40
CA VAL A 872 31.26 2.41 -4.45
C VAL A 872 30.56 3.49 -3.62
N ASP A 873 29.59 4.16 -4.22
CA ASP A 873 28.79 5.18 -3.55
C ASP A 873 27.97 4.57 -2.39
N MET A 874 28.05 5.21 -1.21
CA MET A 874 27.43 4.71 0.02
C MET A 874 25.90 4.58 -0.11
N SER A 875 25.23 5.37 -0.95
CA SER A 875 23.79 5.20 -1.26
C SER A 875 23.45 3.77 -1.71
N LYS A 876 24.36 3.12 -2.45
CA LYS A 876 24.19 1.74 -2.92
C LYS A 876 24.34 0.72 -1.78
N LEU A 877 25.03 1.08 -0.70
CA LEU A 877 25.31 0.20 0.44
C LEU A 877 24.22 0.24 1.54
N VAL A 878 23.28 1.18 1.46
CA VAL A 878 22.18 1.31 2.44
C VAL A 878 21.25 0.09 2.40
N ILE A 879 21.12 -0.57 3.56
CA ILE A 879 20.17 -1.64 3.85
C ILE A 879 18.97 -1.03 4.57
N THR A 880 17.76 -1.55 4.34
CA THR A 880 16.56 -1.11 5.07
C THR A 880 15.82 -2.30 5.69
N LYS A 881 15.39 -2.19 6.94
CA LYS A 881 14.55 -3.20 7.61
C LYS A 881 13.45 -2.54 8.43
N ALA A 882 12.26 -3.13 8.41
CA ALA A 882 11.11 -2.66 9.18
C ALA A 882 11.26 -3.02 10.66
N LEU A 883 11.02 -2.05 11.55
CA LEU A 883 10.95 -2.23 13.00
C LEU A 883 9.53 -2.69 13.37
N THR A 884 9.31 -4.00 13.51
CA THR A 884 7.96 -4.58 13.61
C THR A 884 7.50 -4.92 15.03
N LYS A 885 8.37 -4.74 16.03
CA LYS A 885 8.14 -5.03 17.45
C LYS A 885 9.04 -4.12 18.29
N ASP A 886 8.62 -3.76 19.49
CA ASP A 886 9.50 -3.10 20.46
C ASP A 886 10.53 -4.09 21.01
N ASP A 887 10.09 -5.30 21.38
CA ASP A 887 10.97 -6.38 21.86
C ASP A 887 11.17 -7.50 20.83
N TYR A 888 12.44 -7.83 20.60
CA TYR A 888 12.88 -8.97 19.80
C TYR A 888 13.69 -9.93 20.68
N ALA A 889 13.32 -11.21 20.70
CA ALA A 889 14.04 -12.25 21.43
C ALA A 889 15.53 -12.41 21.02
N ALA A 890 15.90 -11.95 19.83
CA ALA A 890 17.29 -11.93 19.35
C ALA A 890 17.65 -10.55 18.82
N LYS A 891 18.73 -9.95 19.36
CA LYS A 891 19.23 -8.61 18.99
C LYS A 891 19.45 -8.48 17.48
N GLN A 892 18.80 -7.47 16.88
CA GLN A 892 18.89 -7.16 15.45
C GLN A 892 19.56 -5.80 15.23
N ALA A 893 20.32 -5.69 14.14
CA ALA A 893 21.06 -4.47 13.77
C ALA A 893 20.18 -3.20 13.69
N HIS A 894 19.04 -3.29 13.00
CA HIS A 894 18.11 -2.17 12.87
C HIS A 894 17.47 -1.75 14.21
N VAL A 895 17.23 -2.69 15.12
CA VAL A 895 16.64 -2.42 16.44
C VAL A 895 17.65 -1.70 17.35
N GLU A 896 18.86 -2.26 17.45
CA GLU A 896 19.96 -1.64 18.24
C GLU A 896 20.35 -0.26 17.67
N LEU A 897 20.30 -0.08 16.34
CA LEU A 897 20.49 1.25 15.73
C LEU A 897 19.36 2.20 16.08
N ALA A 898 18.08 1.82 15.96
CA ALA A 898 16.95 2.69 16.31
C ALA A 898 17.03 3.14 17.78
N GLN A 899 17.37 2.23 18.70
CA GLN A 899 17.62 2.56 20.11
C GLN A 899 18.83 3.50 20.29
N ARG A 900 19.89 3.33 19.49
CA ARG A 900 21.08 4.21 19.51
C ARG A 900 20.77 5.60 18.95
N MET A 901 19.98 5.69 17.88
CA MET A 901 19.49 6.96 17.33
C MET A 901 18.63 7.68 18.38
N LYS A 902 17.66 7.00 19.00
CA LYS A 902 16.80 7.54 20.07
C LYS A 902 17.57 8.08 21.27
N LYS A 903 18.75 7.54 21.57
CA LYS A 903 19.67 8.03 22.61
C LYS A 903 20.51 9.25 22.19
N ARG A 904 20.69 9.49 20.88
CA ARG A 904 21.40 10.66 20.34
C ARG A 904 20.44 11.83 20.12
N ASP A 905 19.30 11.54 19.50
CA ASP A 905 18.22 12.48 19.18
C ASP A 905 16.92 11.68 19.12
N ALA A 906 15.99 11.98 20.02
CA ALA A 906 14.74 11.25 20.14
C ALA A 906 13.76 11.56 18.99
N GLY A 907 13.82 12.77 18.41
CA GLY A 907 12.89 13.24 17.38
C GLY A 907 13.20 12.73 15.96
N SER A 908 14.45 12.35 15.68
CA SER A 908 14.85 11.74 14.39
C SER A 908 14.95 10.21 14.42
N ALA A 909 14.59 9.58 15.54
CA ALA A 909 14.64 8.14 15.72
C ALA A 909 13.43 7.42 15.09
N PRO A 910 13.61 6.31 14.36
CA PRO A 910 12.51 5.54 13.79
C PRO A 910 11.56 4.96 14.84
N GLY A 911 10.25 5.02 14.57
CA GLY A 911 9.18 4.43 15.37
C GLY A 911 8.83 3.00 14.98
N LEU A 912 7.91 2.39 15.72
CA LEU A 912 7.38 1.05 15.39
C LEU A 912 6.56 1.13 14.10
N GLY A 913 6.86 0.24 13.15
CA GLY A 913 6.34 0.25 11.78
C GLY A 913 7.33 0.81 10.75
N ASP A 914 8.26 1.69 11.16
CA ASP A 914 9.18 2.36 10.24
C ASP A 914 10.25 1.45 9.67
N ARG A 915 10.80 1.83 8.51
CA ARG A 915 11.99 1.18 7.93
C ARG A 915 13.25 1.93 8.34
N VAL A 916 14.02 1.33 9.25
CA VAL A 916 15.35 1.80 9.64
C VAL A 916 16.32 1.59 8.46
N ALA A 917 16.92 2.68 7.99
CA ALA A 917 18.01 2.67 7.02
C ALA A 917 19.37 2.61 7.74
N TYR A 918 20.26 1.73 7.30
CA TYR A 918 21.58 1.57 7.93
C TYR A 918 22.66 1.08 6.96
N VAL A 919 23.91 1.36 7.31
CA VAL A 919 25.09 0.76 6.68
C VAL A 919 25.91 -0.02 7.71
N MET A 920 26.74 -0.95 7.23
CA MET A 920 27.61 -1.77 8.07
C MET A 920 29.00 -1.14 8.14
N VAL A 921 29.39 -0.71 9.33
CA VAL A 921 30.68 -0.07 9.62
C VAL A 921 31.68 -1.06 10.21
N ARG A 922 32.97 -0.76 10.06
CA ARG A 922 34.06 -1.60 10.54
C ARG A 922 34.15 -1.52 12.08
N GLY A 923 33.79 -2.61 12.75
CA GLY A 923 33.92 -2.75 14.21
C GLY A 923 35.24 -3.40 14.65
N PRO A 924 35.45 -3.54 15.98
CA PRO A 924 36.50 -4.38 16.55
C PRO A 924 36.45 -5.84 16.06
N ALA A 925 37.57 -6.56 16.18
CA ALA A 925 37.60 -7.99 15.91
C ALA A 925 36.60 -8.74 16.81
N GLY A 926 35.76 -9.59 16.22
CA GLY A 926 34.69 -10.30 16.95
C GLY A 926 33.40 -9.51 17.19
N ALA A 927 33.34 -8.21 16.85
CA ALA A 927 32.12 -7.40 17.03
C ALA A 927 30.94 -7.95 16.23
N LYS A 928 29.78 -8.06 16.87
CA LYS A 928 28.57 -8.66 16.31
C LYS A 928 27.93 -7.72 15.31
N ASN A 929 27.23 -8.26 14.32
CA ASN A 929 26.63 -7.46 13.25
C ASN A 929 25.63 -6.39 13.73
N PHE A 930 25.01 -6.57 14.92
CA PHE A 930 24.12 -5.55 15.48
C PHE A 930 24.85 -4.39 16.19
N GLU A 931 26.11 -4.57 16.57
CA GLU A 931 26.96 -3.48 17.08
C GLU A 931 27.45 -2.62 15.90
N LYS A 932 27.73 -3.27 14.75
CA LYS A 932 28.31 -2.70 13.53
C LYS A 932 27.35 -1.96 12.58
N SER A 933 26.08 -1.80 12.90
CA SER A 933 25.15 -0.98 12.10
C SER A 933 25.18 0.48 12.51
N GLU A 934 25.14 1.39 11.55
CA GLU A 934 25.14 2.85 11.80
C GLU A 934 24.31 3.62 10.76
N ASP A 935 23.82 4.81 11.15
CA ASP A 935 23.04 5.70 10.27
C ASP A 935 23.91 6.25 9.12
N PRO A 936 23.45 6.24 7.85
CA PRO A 936 24.27 6.69 6.73
C PRO A 936 24.69 8.16 6.77
N ILE A 937 23.88 9.06 7.35
CA ILE A 937 24.23 10.50 7.46
C ILE A 937 25.35 10.65 8.50
N TYR A 938 25.19 10.02 9.66
CA TYR A 938 26.22 9.97 10.70
C TYR A 938 27.56 9.46 10.16
N VAL A 939 27.55 8.40 9.33
CA VAL A 939 28.74 7.85 8.68
C VAL A 939 29.41 8.85 7.73
N LEU A 940 28.64 9.58 6.91
CA LEU A 940 29.17 10.61 6.01
C LEU A 940 29.81 11.77 6.76
N GLU A 941 29.15 12.29 7.79
CA GLU A 941 29.65 13.41 8.60
C GLU A 941 30.95 13.04 9.30
N HIS A 942 30.98 11.88 9.97
CA HIS A 942 32.05 11.47 10.88
C HIS A 942 33.16 10.62 10.23
N ASN A 943 33.09 10.37 8.92
CA ASN A 943 34.01 9.50 8.16
C ASN A 943 34.18 8.10 8.77
N VAL A 944 33.07 7.46 9.18
CA VAL A 944 33.16 6.14 9.81
C VAL A 944 33.50 5.08 8.73
N PRO A 945 34.55 4.26 8.89
CA PRO A 945 34.95 3.30 7.85
C PRO A 945 33.90 2.21 7.62
N ILE A 946 33.58 1.95 6.36
CA ILE A 946 32.65 0.89 5.95
C ILE A 946 33.32 -0.50 6.07
N ASP A 947 32.54 -1.52 6.46
CA ASP A 947 32.98 -2.92 6.45
C ASP A 947 32.81 -3.52 5.03
N THR A 948 33.74 -3.20 4.13
CA THR A 948 33.69 -3.63 2.72
C THR A 948 33.71 -5.15 2.56
N ARG A 949 34.34 -5.88 3.49
CA ARG A 949 34.34 -7.36 3.52
C ARG A 949 32.95 -7.92 3.81
N TYR A 950 32.21 -7.34 4.78
CA TYR A 950 30.81 -7.73 5.00
C TYR A 950 29.97 -7.64 3.72
N TYR A 951 30.12 -6.57 2.93
CA TYR A 951 29.38 -6.43 1.67
C TYR A 951 29.83 -7.42 0.59
N LEU A 952 31.11 -7.79 0.54
CA LEU A 952 31.58 -8.86 -0.34
C LEU A 952 31.01 -10.23 0.10
N ASP A 953 31.29 -10.65 1.33
CA ASP A 953 31.08 -12.02 1.81
C ASP A 953 29.60 -12.33 2.16
N ASN A 954 28.90 -11.37 2.75
CA ASN A 954 27.52 -11.56 3.22
C ASN A 954 26.46 -11.09 2.22
N GLN A 955 26.76 -10.11 1.37
CA GLN A 955 25.78 -9.49 0.46
C GLN A 955 25.98 -9.91 -1.02
N LEU A 956 27.21 -9.88 -1.57
CA LEU A 956 27.46 -10.17 -2.99
C LEU A 956 27.82 -11.64 -3.29
N ALA A 957 28.64 -12.29 -2.47
CA ALA A 957 29.21 -13.60 -2.77
C ALA A 957 28.14 -14.68 -3.00
N LYS A 958 27.14 -14.78 -2.11
CA LYS A 958 26.11 -15.84 -2.18
C LYS A 958 25.14 -15.65 -3.35
N PRO A 959 24.66 -14.44 -3.68
CA PRO A 959 23.86 -14.24 -4.90
C PRO A 959 24.65 -14.46 -6.20
N LEU A 960 25.90 -14.01 -6.27
CA LEU A 960 26.75 -14.21 -7.46
C LEU A 960 27.08 -15.69 -7.68
N GLY A 961 27.47 -16.43 -6.63
CA GLY A 961 27.72 -17.87 -6.70
C GLY A 961 26.54 -18.62 -7.31
N ARG A 962 25.33 -18.38 -6.79
CA ARG A 962 24.08 -19.00 -7.31
C ARG A 962 23.78 -18.76 -8.80
N ILE A 963 24.31 -17.70 -9.41
CA ILE A 963 24.10 -17.37 -10.82
C ILE A 963 25.22 -17.92 -11.70
N PHE A 964 26.47 -17.83 -11.23
CA PHE A 964 27.63 -18.28 -12.00
C PHE A 964 27.96 -19.77 -11.81
N GLU A 965 27.63 -20.39 -10.68
CA GLU A 965 27.84 -21.83 -10.43
C GLU A 965 27.15 -22.70 -11.51
N PRO A 966 25.87 -22.48 -11.90
CA PRO A 966 25.22 -23.26 -12.97
C PRO A 966 25.74 -23.01 -14.39
N ILE A 967 26.57 -21.97 -14.60
CA ILE A 967 27.04 -21.54 -15.93
C ILE A 967 28.54 -21.85 -16.11
N LEU A 968 29.35 -21.65 -15.07
CA LEU A 968 30.81 -21.73 -15.10
C LEU A 968 31.39 -22.87 -14.25
N GLY A 969 30.57 -23.51 -13.40
CA GLY A 969 31.02 -24.44 -12.38
C GLY A 969 31.57 -23.75 -11.12
N GLU A 970 31.56 -24.48 -10.00
CA GLU A 970 31.85 -23.96 -8.66
C GLU A 970 33.24 -23.32 -8.53
N THR A 971 34.29 -23.98 -9.07
CA THR A 971 35.67 -23.50 -9.00
C THR A 971 35.85 -22.16 -9.72
N LYS A 972 35.28 -22.02 -10.92
CA LYS A 972 35.41 -20.80 -11.73
C LYS A 972 34.53 -19.68 -11.18
N ALA A 973 33.33 -19.98 -10.68
CA ALA A 973 32.49 -19.01 -9.97
C ALA A 973 33.19 -18.45 -8.71
N ARG A 974 33.86 -19.31 -7.92
CA ARG A 974 34.67 -18.87 -6.77
C ARG A 974 35.83 -17.94 -7.15
N SER A 975 36.47 -18.16 -8.31
CA SER A 975 37.54 -17.28 -8.82
C SER A 975 37.08 -15.85 -9.20
N LEU A 976 35.78 -15.56 -9.19
CA LEU A 976 35.27 -14.20 -9.31
C LEU A 976 35.35 -13.41 -7.99
N LEU A 977 35.35 -14.12 -6.86
CA LEU A 977 35.38 -13.55 -5.50
C LEU A 977 36.79 -13.44 -4.92
N THR A 978 37.77 -14.11 -5.52
CA THR A 978 39.18 -14.10 -5.10
C THR A 978 40.11 -13.95 -6.30
N GLY A 979 41.11 -13.07 -6.20
CA GLY A 979 42.03 -12.79 -7.31
C GLY A 979 42.74 -11.45 -7.15
N ASP A 980 43.50 -11.04 -8.16
CA ASP A 980 44.28 -9.79 -8.14
C ASP A 980 43.41 -8.55 -7.89
N HIS A 981 42.21 -8.52 -8.45
CA HIS A 981 41.20 -7.48 -8.25
C HIS A 981 40.78 -7.31 -6.78
N THR A 982 41.03 -8.30 -5.93
CA THR A 982 40.72 -8.28 -4.48
C THR A 982 41.90 -7.95 -3.58
N ARG A 983 43.13 -7.87 -4.12
CA ARG A 983 44.35 -7.64 -3.33
C ARG A 983 44.51 -6.19 -2.87
N THR A 984 43.97 -5.24 -3.63
CA THR A 984 44.04 -3.80 -3.29
C THR A 984 42.84 -3.38 -2.44
N ILE A 985 43.07 -3.17 -1.14
CA ILE A 985 42.05 -2.71 -0.19
C ILE A 985 42.38 -1.27 0.25
N SER A 986 41.42 -0.37 0.10
CA SER A 986 41.51 1.01 0.61
C SER A 986 40.67 1.16 1.88
N VAL A 987 41.19 1.85 2.88
CA VAL A 987 40.50 2.07 4.17
C VAL A 987 40.57 3.55 4.52
N ALA A 988 39.41 4.19 4.65
CA ALA A 988 39.34 5.56 5.15
C ALA A 988 39.84 5.63 6.61
N ALA A 989 40.61 6.66 6.93
CA ALA A 989 40.98 6.93 8.32
C ALA A 989 39.80 7.61 9.05
N PRO A 990 39.29 7.04 10.17
CA PRO A 990 38.20 7.66 10.91
C PRO A 990 38.62 9.01 11.48
N THR A 991 37.77 10.04 11.33
CA THR A 991 37.96 11.34 12.00
C THR A 991 37.51 11.35 13.46
N VAL A 992 36.94 10.24 13.96
CA VAL A 992 36.38 10.14 15.32
C VAL A 992 36.93 8.91 16.05
N GLY A 993 37.28 9.11 17.32
CA GLY A 993 37.78 8.08 18.22
C GLY A 993 38.73 8.69 19.25
N GLY A 994 38.79 8.14 20.46
CA GLY A 994 39.63 8.67 21.53
C GLY A 994 41.12 8.78 21.14
N LEU A 995 41.62 7.78 20.42
CA LEU A 995 43.01 7.74 19.94
C LEU A 995 43.28 8.76 18.81
N MET A 996 42.32 8.98 17.92
CA MET A 996 42.50 9.87 16.75
C MET A 996 42.60 11.35 17.12
N LYS A 997 42.11 11.76 18.31
CA LYS A 997 42.36 13.10 18.86
C LYS A 997 43.84 13.40 19.14
N PHE A 998 44.68 12.37 19.28
CA PHE A 998 46.11 12.49 19.54
C PHE A 998 46.97 12.15 18.31
N ALA A 999 46.37 11.81 17.17
CA ALA A 999 47.09 11.43 15.97
C ALA A 999 47.62 12.65 15.21
N LYS A 1000 48.95 12.79 15.10
CA LYS A 1000 49.58 13.83 14.29
C LYS A 1000 49.51 13.46 12.80
N LYS A 1001 48.81 14.26 11.99
CA LYS A 1001 48.64 14.02 10.55
C LYS A 1001 49.90 14.42 9.77
N THR A 1002 50.77 13.45 9.49
CA THR A 1002 51.93 13.64 8.60
C THR A 1002 51.49 13.58 7.14
N GLN A 1003 51.83 14.60 6.35
CA GLN A 1003 51.56 14.59 4.90
C GLN A 1003 52.48 13.62 4.16
N THR A 1004 52.05 13.13 3.00
CA THR A 1004 52.85 12.22 2.15
C THR A 1004 52.96 12.78 0.74
N CYS A 1005 54.11 12.54 0.09
CA CYS A 1005 54.38 12.89 -1.30
C CYS A 1005 53.31 12.28 -2.21
N MET A 1006 52.66 13.09 -3.05
CA MET A 1006 51.60 12.60 -3.92
C MET A 1006 52.07 11.53 -4.90
N GLY A 1007 53.30 11.67 -5.43
CA GLY A 1007 53.93 10.74 -6.36
C GLY A 1007 54.33 9.41 -5.72
N CYS A 1008 55.28 9.43 -4.77
CA CYS A 1008 55.90 8.21 -4.21
C CYS A 1008 55.42 7.80 -2.80
N LYS A 1009 54.47 8.52 -2.20
CA LYS A 1009 53.94 8.30 -0.83
C LYS A 1009 54.95 8.39 0.32
N LYS A 1010 56.21 8.79 0.08
CA LYS A 1010 57.19 9.15 1.12
C LYS A 1010 56.58 10.17 2.11
N PRO A 1011 56.65 9.96 3.43
CA PRO A 1011 56.28 10.97 4.42
C PRO A 1011 57.08 12.26 4.26
N LEU A 1012 56.40 13.41 4.29
CA LEU A 1012 57.00 14.73 4.17
C LEU A 1012 57.29 15.27 5.57
N THR A 1013 58.53 15.09 6.03
CA THR A 1013 58.96 15.42 7.40
C THR A 1013 59.98 16.55 7.49
N GLY A 1014 60.64 16.92 6.38
CA GLY A 1014 61.54 18.07 6.32
C GLY A 1014 60.78 19.40 6.39
N LYS A 1015 61.37 20.46 6.96
CA LYS A 1015 60.68 21.75 7.14
C LYS A 1015 60.09 22.30 5.84
N GLU A 1016 60.88 22.29 4.77
CA GLU A 1016 60.51 22.79 3.43
C GLU A 1016 59.48 21.89 2.72
N GLU A 1017 59.61 20.56 2.83
CA GLU A 1017 58.67 19.61 2.21
C GLU A 1017 57.35 19.45 3.00
N SER A 1018 57.32 19.79 4.31
CA SER A 1018 56.24 19.36 5.23
C SER A 1018 54.83 19.87 4.91
N GLN A 1019 54.71 20.97 4.16
CA GLN A 1019 53.43 21.52 3.71
C GLN A 1019 53.15 21.29 2.21
N GLY A 1020 54.16 20.87 1.44
CA GLY A 1020 54.06 20.69 -0.01
C GLY A 1020 53.24 19.46 -0.45
N ALA A 1021 53.15 19.28 -1.77
CA ALA A 1021 52.49 18.15 -2.43
C ALA A 1021 53.47 17.00 -2.73
N VAL A 1022 54.70 17.31 -3.13
CA VAL A 1022 55.74 16.34 -3.54
C VAL A 1022 56.98 16.42 -2.64
N CYS A 1023 57.83 15.39 -2.71
CA CYS A 1023 59.19 15.48 -2.23
C CYS A 1023 60.14 15.87 -3.37
N SER A 1024 61.33 16.36 -3.01
CA SER A 1024 62.51 16.54 -3.87
C SER A 1024 62.64 15.53 -5.02
N ASN A 1025 62.63 14.22 -4.74
CA ASN A 1025 62.74 13.17 -5.77
C ASN A 1025 61.57 13.14 -6.79
N CYS A 1026 60.42 13.73 -6.47
CA CYS A 1026 59.25 13.82 -7.33
C CYS A 1026 59.00 15.23 -7.88
N ALA A 1027 59.82 16.23 -7.51
CA ALA A 1027 59.73 17.60 -8.03
C ALA A 1027 59.74 17.68 -9.57
N PRO A 1028 60.54 16.90 -10.33
CA PRO A 1028 60.48 16.93 -11.80
C PRO A 1028 59.13 16.48 -12.39
N ARG A 1029 58.28 15.80 -11.60
CA ARG A 1029 56.94 15.34 -12.00
C ARG A 1029 55.81 16.21 -11.44
N VAL A 1030 56.13 17.36 -10.84
CA VAL A 1030 55.13 18.22 -10.20
C VAL A 1030 54.02 18.66 -11.17
N GLY A 1031 54.34 19.02 -12.42
CA GLY A 1031 53.35 19.40 -13.43
C GLY A 1031 52.42 18.26 -13.87
N GLU A 1032 52.94 17.03 -13.97
CA GLU A 1032 52.15 15.82 -14.24
C GLU A 1032 51.16 15.55 -13.10
N LEU A 1033 51.65 15.62 -11.85
CA LEU A 1033 50.87 15.36 -10.64
C LEU A 1033 49.85 16.46 -10.36
N TYR A 1034 50.21 17.72 -10.64
CA TYR A 1034 49.31 18.87 -10.56
C TYR A 1034 48.16 18.72 -11.56
N LYS A 1035 48.48 18.52 -12.86
CA LYS A 1035 47.46 18.30 -13.89
C LYS A 1035 46.51 17.16 -13.52
N LYS A 1036 47.05 16.00 -13.11
CA LYS A 1036 46.22 14.85 -12.70
C LYS A 1036 45.32 15.13 -11.50
N THR A 1037 45.74 16.00 -10.59
CA THR A 1037 44.94 16.42 -9.42
C THR A 1037 43.88 17.46 -9.83
N LEU A 1038 44.24 18.40 -10.71
CA LEU A 1038 43.35 19.41 -11.28
C LEU A 1038 42.23 18.78 -12.12
N ASP A 1039 42.57 17.84 -13.01
CA ASP A 1039 41.59 17.07 -13.81
C ASP A 1039 40.57 16.37 -12.88
N ARG A 1040 41.04 15.76 -11.78
CA ARG A 1040 40.17 15.12 -10.77
C ARG A 1040 39.27 16.13 -10.04
N VAL A 1041 39.77 17.33 -9.73
CA VAL A 1041 38.95 18.40 -9.12
C VAL A 1041 37.88 18.86 -10.10
N SER A 1042 38.22 19.07 -11.37
CA SER A 1042 37.28 19.49 -12.42
C SER A 1042 36.13 18.48 -12.62
N ASP A 1043 36.43 17.18 -12.65
CA ASP A 1043 35.41 16.12 -12.70
C ASP A 1043 34.45 16.17 -11.48
N LEU A 1044 35.00 16.46 -10.30
CA LEU A 1044 34.22 16.58 -9.06
C LEU A 1044 33.37 17.86 -9.03
N GLU A 1045 33.87 18.98 -9.55
CA GLU A 1045 33.10 20.23 -9.73
C GLU A 1045 31.93 20.03 -10.69
N VAL A 1046 32.15 19.39 -11.85
CA VAL A 1046 31.09 19.07 -12.81
C VAL A 1046 30.04 18.15 -12.17
N ARG A 1047 30.47 17.14 -11.40
CA ARG A 1047 29.56 16.24 -10.68
C ARG A 1047 28.78 16.96 -9.59
N PHE A 1048 29.43 17.83 -8.81
CA PHE A 1048 28.80 18.66 -7.78
C PHE A 1048 27.72 19.56 -8.40
N GLY A 1049 28.08 20.35 -9.42
CA GLY A 1049 27.17 21.26 -10.11
C GLY A 1049 25.94 20.54 -10.67
N ARG A 1050 26.13 19.42 -11.37
CA ARG A 1050 25.02 18.61 -11.91
C ARG A 1050 24.05 18.14 -10.82
N LEU A 1051 24.55 17.66 -9.68
CA LEU A 1051 23.71 17.13 -8.60
C LEU A 1051 22.94 18.24 -7.87
N TRP A 1052 23.59 19.37 -7.58
CA TRP A 1052 22.95 20.49 -6.88
C TRP A 1052 21.96 21.25 -7.77
N THR A 1053 22.27 21.51 -9.04
CA THR A 1053 21.30 22.09 -9.99
C THR A 1053 20.12 21.15 -10.25
N GLN A 1054 20.31 19.82 -10.22
CA GLN A 1054 19.17 18.89 -10.30
C GLN A 1054 18.26 18.98 -9.06
N CYS A 1055 18.81 19.26 -7.88
CA CYS A 1055 18.00 19.52 -6.69
C CYS A 1055 17.17 20.81 -6.84
N GLN A 1056 17.74 21.90 -7.35
CA GLN A 1056 17.02 23.15 -7.63
C GLN A 1056 15.86 22.94 -8.61
N ARG A 1057 16.09 22.15 -9.68
CA ARG A 1057 15.02 21.76 -10.63
C ARG A 1057 13.92 20.94 -9.98
N CYS A 1058 14.27 19.98 -9.13
CA CYS A 1058 13.30 19.14 -8.40
C CYS A 1058 12.47 19.95 -7.39
N GLN A 1059 13.11 20.94 -6.73
CA GLN A 1059 12.46 21.90 -5.86
C GLN A 1059 11.55 22.87 -6.64
N GLY A 1060 11.89 23.17 -7.89
CA GLY A 1060 11.17 24.13 -8.72
C GLY A 1060 11.51 25.60 -8.43
N SER A 1061 12.58 25.88 -7.68
CA SER A 1061 13.10 27.23 -7.43
C SER A 1061 14.62 27.27 -7.66
N MET A 1062 15.09 28.34 -8.30
CA MET A 1062 16.53 28.61 -8.51
C MET A 1062 17.11 29.60 -7.49
N HIS A 1063 16.25 30.31 -6.76
CA HIS A 1063 16.65 31.42 -5.86
C HIS A 1063 16.46 31.10 -4.37
N CYS A 1064 15.81 29.98 -4.05
CA CYS A 1064 15.66 29.49 -2.69
C CYS A 1064 16.75 28.44 -2.37
N GLU A 1065 17.10 28.31 -1.10
CA GLU A 1065 17.91 27.18 -0.63
C GLU A 1065 17.12 25.87 -0.76
N VAL A 1066 17.83 24.79 -1.13
CA VAL A 1066 17.29 23.42 -1.28
C VAL A 1066 17.15 22.76 0.09
N ILE A 1067 15.92 22.64 0.59
CA ILE A 1067 15.64 22.12 1.94
C ILE A 1067 14.92 20.77 1.82
N CYS A 1068 15.63 19.77 1.30
CA CYS A 1068 15.09 18.43 1.05
C CYS A 1068 15.77 17.36 1.93
N SER A 1069 14.99 16.63 2.74
CA SER A 1069 15.42 15.53 3.62
C SER A 1069 15.20 14.12 3.05
N SER A 1070 14.77 13.98 1.79
CA SER A 1070 14.25 12.70 1.30
C SER A 1070 15.31 11.61 1.16
N LYS A 1071 15.45 10.78 2.20
CA LYS A 1071 16.39 9.65 2.29
C LYS A 1071 16.18 8.58 1.20
N ASP A 1072 14.97 8.51 0.62
CA ASP A 1072 14.63 7.62 -0.50
C ASP A 1072 15.14 8.12 -1.87
N CYS A 1073 15.50 9.40 -1.99
CA CYS A 1073 16.00 9.96 -3.25
C CYS A 1073 17.46 9.55 -3.49
N PRO A 1074 17.83 8.98 -4.65
CA PRO A 1074 19.21 8.57 -4.93
C PRO A 1074 20.19 9.76 -4.88
N ILE A 1075 19.74 10.97 -5.24
CA ILE A 1075 20.56 12.18 -5.22
C ILE A 1075 20.88 12.64 -3.78
N PHE A 1076 20.05 12.31 -2.78
CA PHE A 1076 20.16 12.83 -1.41
C PHE A 1076 21.53 12.55 -0.77
N TYR A 1077 21.98 11.30 -0.79
CA TYR A 1077 23.31 10.93 -0.29
C TYR A 1077 24.42 11.30 -1.29
N MET A 1078 24.15 11.19 -2.60
CA MET A 1078 25.15 11.45 -3.64
C MET A 1078 25.61 12.92 -3.65
N ARG A 1079 24.73 13.91 -3.44
CA ARG A 1079 25.09 15.34 -3.40
C ARG A 1079 25.95 15.68 -2.18
N MET A 1080 25.69 15.03 -1.04
CA MET A 1080 26.46 15.20 0.20
C MET A 1080 27.86 14.58 0.04
N LYS A 1081 27.94 13.39 -0.57
CA LYS A 1081 29.23 12.77 -0.92
C LYS A 1081 30.01 13.64 -1.90
N ALA A 1082 29.38 14.11 -2.99
CA ALA A 1082 30.04 14.92 -4.01
C ALA A 1082 30.59 16.26 -3.44
N LYS A 1083 29.85 16.90 -2.52
CA LYS A 1083 30.34 18.07 -1.77
C LYS A 1083 31.63 17.72 -1.01
N LYS A 1084 31.62 16.64 -0.22
CA LYS A 1084 32.75 16.23 0.60
C LYS A 1084 33.96 15.77 -0.22
N ASP A 1085 33.73 15.01 -1.29
CA ASP A 1085 34.78 14.58 -2.23
C ASP A 1085 35.49 15.80 -2.86
N LEU A 1086 34.73 16.85 -3.20
CA LEU A 1086 35.26 18.10 -3.75
C LEU A 1086 36.01 18.92 -2.69
N GLU A 1087 35.49 19.04 -1.47
CA GLU A 1087 36.20 19.67 -0.33
C GLU A 1087 37.52 18.94 0.02
N ASP A 1088 37.54 17.61 -0.08
CA ASP A 1088 38.75 16.80 0.13
C ASP A 1088 39.74 16.96 -1.04
N ALA A 1089 39.27 16.96 -2.29
CA ALA A 1089 40.10 17.13 -3.47
C ALA A 1089 40.68 18.54 -3.60
N GLY A 1090 39.92 19.58 -3.27
CA GLY A 1090 40.41 20.96 -3.23
C GLY A 1090 41.53 21.15 -2.20
N ARG A 1091 41.39 20.53 -1.02
CA ARG A 1091 42.46 20.50 0.01
C ARG A 1091 43.68 19.67 -0.36
N GLU A 1092 43.55 18.73 -1.30
CA GLU A 1092 44.69 18.05 -1.91
C GLU A 1092 45.37 18.96 -2.95
N LEU A 1093 44.60 19.63 -3.81
CA LEU A 1093 45.14 20.55 -4.82
C LEU A 1093 45.87 21.75 -4.20
N SER A 1094 45.34 22.33 -3.12
CA SER A 1094 45.98 23.48 -2.44
C SER A 1094 47.31 23.15 -1.76
N ARG A 1095 47.76 21.89 -1.76
CA ARG A 1095 49.11 21.51 -1.32
C ARG A 1095 50.20 21.91 -2.32
N PHE A 1096 49.84 22.08 -3.59
CA PHE A 1096 50.77 22.57 -4.61
C PHE A 1096 51.05 24.07 -4.43
N ASP A 1097 50.08 24.86 -3.92
CA ASP A 1097 50.26 26.28 -3.62
C ASP A 1097 51.37 26.54 -2.57
N ALA A 1098 51.63 25.56 -1.70
CA ALA A 1098 52.68 25.59 -0.68
C ALA A 1098 53.96 24.82 -1.08
N ASP A 1099 54.05 24.33 -2.33
CA ASP A 1099 55.16 23.52 -2.81
C ASP A 1099 56.17 24.34 -3.60
N GLN A 1100 57.42 24.38 -3.13
CA GLN A 1100 58.52 25.10 -3.79
C GLN A 1100 58.81 24.58 -5.21
N ALA A 1101 58.43 23.34 -5.55
CA ALA A 1101 58.58 22.84 -6.92
C ALA A 1101 57.47 23.35 -7.87
N ALA A 1102 56.34 23.82 -7.32
CA ALA A 1102 55.20 24.33 -8.09
C ALA A 1102 55.18 25.87 -8.15
N MET A 1103 55.75 26.56 -7.16
CA MET A 1103 55.99 28.01 -7.21
C MET A 1103 57.15 28.34 -8.16
N TRP A 1104 56.84 29.05 -9.25
CA TRP A 1104 57.79 29.60 -10.23
C TRP A 1104 57.88 31.12 -10.08
#